data_AF-A0A851IEA1-F1
#
_entry.id   AF-A0A851IEA1-F1
#
_cell.length_a   1.000
_cell.length_b   1.000
_cell.length_c   1.000
_cell.angle_alpha   90.00
_cell.angle_beta   90.00
_cell.angle_gamma   90.00
#
_symmetry.space_group_name_H-M   'P 1'
#
loop_
_entity.id
_entity.type
_entity.pdbx_description
1 polymer ?
#
loop_
_entity_poly.entity_id
_entity_poly.type
_entity_poly.pdbx_seq_one_letter_code
_entity_poly.pdbx_strand_id
1 'polypeptide(L)'
;MRERISRLARGIVDTDIPKLQMSVSSFRGSYAPGERHQFNTVLRSSNEVPLKGLIYSTNPRVRPEKDAFGGLRSRLGCECSTEGLQDGDTIEGMLIIVSNAGEWQLPYLFLIKGNTEERPETAAEESGEYPRMLSEEPEEENDSRFRGYLQELEGASETLHLYEHLVEAMPYNYAEPLPREVYLYFDYEQALRESLALPLYCNILRAFPAESDIYQRFERRIREFSVEALLHGRIDERYALLYTRMLFPDMVDRRMARVLPRLLHSYRISVRAEGLRAVVLRYPELREPRRFPLKDGTACVPLLFPDAEIRFEDCDGKLWDIQHRRERLLELPEIAACLAAFPEEAGEYRLAPVRRIVQSGIQKLGQLRLCEALFSEAEISDAFRQELAEAVLRYHARMKHSDRELLSEQDRVFLRELPPSLLGREEYAELLRSLIRLQELERAAALYGEGQPLHLERDLLEQLLSFRIARLCEDGGAEEQSGKRAGREAVYGLCLATYQAFREGSRRRELLLFLLEHYNSSSWLMYELLTKSAERLCALRGGCALSALPAEERDAVNRLSERLLAQMLFSGMEEGIDEVHRLYQESGGGEPLLEKAFLTKKAALYFLRERETERSFFTLLYGLIHRENIKERLPLIYLLAMSKYMSAQERLSDEEKLELQEMMNVLTEKRLIFAYTERLGRFIPLPASVTNRSYIEYRSDTGEKPVLYVKILPDETDFREEELERVYQNIYVCPLLLFAGEQAVYKICRIGEEFPVQQGSVKSVPEPVSRTEGDSYALLNELSGLLEAGDCRELRDRMLQYTRKEAMIRVLFARGDGKL
;
A
#
# COMPACT_ATOMS: atom_id res chain seq x y z
N MET A 1 -13.24 -26.23 0.65
CA MET A 1 -14.15 -25.58 -0.29
C MET A 1 -14.85 -26.59 -1.21
N ARG A 2 -14.15 -27.21 -2.18
CA ARG A 2 -14.71 -28.13 -3.19
C ARG A 2 -15.60 -29.26 -2.64
N GLU A 3 -15.24 -29.84 -1.49
CA GLU A 3 -16.05 -30.88 -0.82
C GLU A 3 -17.47 -30.39 -0.48
N ARG A 4 -17.60 -29.17 0.08
CA ARG A 4 -18.90 -28.58 0.45
C ARG A 4 -19.72 -28.24 -0.79
N ILE A 5 -19.09 -27.67 -1.81
CA ILE A 5 -19.74 -27.39 -3.10
C ILE A 5 -20.23 -28.69 -3.73
N SER A 6 -19.43 -29.77 -3.65
CA SER A 6 -19.82 -31.09 -4.17
C SER A 6 -21.00 -31.70 -3.42
N ARG A 7 -21.10 -31.49 -2.10
CA ARG A 7 -22.27 -31.88 -1.31
C ARG A 7 -23.52 -31.10 -1.74
N LEU A 8 -23.41 -29.77 -1.85
CA LEU A 8 -24.49 -28.93 -2.36
C LEU A 8 -24.93 -29.37 -3.76
N ALA A 9 -24.01 -29.61 -4.70
CA ALA A 9 -24.34 -30.05 -6.05
C ALA A 9 -25.08 -31.41 -6.10
N ARG A 10 -24.96 -32.23 -5.06
CA ARG A 10 -25.70 -33.50 -4.88
C ARG A 10 -27.03 -33.32 -4.14
N GLY A 11 -27.44 -32.09 -3.82
CA GLY A 11 -28.65 -31.81 -3.06
C GLY A 11 -28.51 -31.90 -1.54
N ILE A 12 -27.28 -32.04 -1.03
CA ILE A 12 -27.02 -32.17 0.41
C ILE A 12 -26.78 -30.78 1.00
N VAL A 13 -27.75 -30.29 1.78
CA VAL A 13 -27.67 -29.02 2.50
C VAL A 13 -27.24 -29.33 3.94
N ASP A 14 -26.07 -28.85 4.35
CA ASP A 14 -25.57 -29.07 5.70
C ASP A 14 -26.42 -28.30 6.71
N THR A 15 -26.98 -29.00 7.70
CA THR A 15 -27.76 -28.39 8.80
C THR A 15 -26.86 -27.89 9.94
N ASP A 16 -25.70 -28.53 10.12
CA ASP A 16 -24.75 -28.21 11.20
C ASP A 16 -23.64 -27.27 10.69
N ILE A 17 -23.80 -25.99 10.98
CA ILE A 17 -22.79 -24.95 10.68
C ILE A 17 -21.88 -24.80 11.90
N PRO A 18 -20.54 -24.78 11.76
CA PRO A 18 -19.66 -24.55 12.90
C PRO A 18 -19.94 -23.20 13.59
N LYS A 19 -19.82 -23.15 14.91
CA LYS A 19 -19.88 -21.91 15.70
C LYS A 19 -18.46 -21.45 16.00
N LEU A 20 -17.98 -20.49 15.23
CA LEU A 20 -16.61 -19.95 15.34
C LEU A 20 -16.49 -19.03 16.57
N GLN A 21 -15.47 -19.28 17.39
CA GLN A 21 -15.02 -18.40 18.47
C GLN A 21 -13.55 -18.04 18.25
N MET A 22 -13.20 -16.78 18.52
CA MET A 22 -11.86 -16.24 18.36
C MET A 22 -11.27 -15.88 19.72
N SER A 23 -9.97 -16.10 19.92
CA SER A 23 -9.29 -15.71 21.16
C SER A 23 -9.10 -14.20 21.30
N VAL A 24 -9.14 -13.46 20.19
CA VAL A 24 -9.00 -11.99 20.14
C VAL A 24 -9.99 -11.41 19.14
N SER A 25 -10.42 -10.17 19.42
CA SER A 25 -11.31 -9.38 18.56
C SER A 25 -10.60 -8.26 17.79
N SER A 26 -9.35 -7.94 18.14
CA SER A 26 -8.47 -7.03 17.41
C SER A 26 -7.01 -7.19 17.85
N PHE A 27 -6.08 -6.70 17.05
CA PHE A 27 -4.67 -6.56 17.43
C PHE A 27 -4.27 -5.10 17.54
N ARG A 28 -3.63 -4.73 18.66
CA ARG A 28 -3.04 -3.41 18.85
C ARG A 28 -1.68 -3.56 19.50
N GLY A 29 -0.67 -2.84 19.01
CA GLY A 29 0.69 -2.93 19.54
C GLY A 29 1.62 -1.84 19.05
N SER A 30 2.84 -1.83 19.59
CA SER A 30 3.94 -1.00 19.12
C SER A 30 5.09 -1.88 18.66
N TYR A 31 5.68 -1.57 17.50
CA TYR A 31 6.76 -2.32 16.88
C TYR A 31 7.97 -1.42 16.63
N ALA A 32 9.17 -1.97 16.79
CA ALA A 32 10.39 -1.27 16.41
C ALA A 32 10.52 -1.21 14.88
N PRO A 33 11.04 -0.11 14.32
CA PRO A 33 11.25 0.05 12.89
C PRO A 33 12.30 -0.93 12.36
N GLY A 34 12.17 -1.37 11.11
CA GLY A 34 13.15 -2.24 10.45
C GLY A 34 13.11 -3.71 10.86
N GLU A 35 12.16 -4.12 11.69
CA GLU A 35 12.04 -5.49 12.20
C GLU A 35 10.81 -6.23 11.65
N ARG A 36 10.84 -7.57 11.76
CA ARG A 36 9.68 -8.43 11.49
C ARG A 36 9.07 -8.91 12.80
N HIS A 37 7.77 -8.67 12.96
CA HIS A 37 7.03 -8.98 14.17
C HIS A 37 6.01 -10.08 13.91
N GLN A 38 5.86 -11.02 14.84
CA GLN A 38 4.88 -12.10 14.74
C GLN A 38 3.74 -11.91 15.75
N PHE A 39 2.51 -12.17 15.30
CA PHE A 39 1.33 -12.17 16.15
C PHE A 39 0.39 -13.30 15.72
N ASN A 40 -0.50 -13.73 16.62
CA ASN A 40 -1.37 -14.87 16.33
C ASN A 40 -2.71 -14.81 17.06
N THR A 41 -3.71 -15.49 16.49
CA THR A 41 -5.03 -15.74 17.10
C THR A 41 -5.36 -17.22 17.08
N VAL A 42 -6.26 -17.67 17.95
CA VAL A 42 -6.78 -19.03 17.97
C VAL A 42 -8.25 -19.01 17.56
N LEU A 43 -8.58 -19.79 16.54
CA LEU A 43 -9.94 -20.10 16.14
C LEU A 43 -10.38 -21.42 16.80
N ARG A 44 -11.59 -21.45 17.35
CA ARG A 44 -12.19 -22.65 17.94
C ARG A 44 -13.63 -22.83 17.45
N SER A 45 -14.01 -24.07 17.18
CA SER A 45 -15.42 -24.44 17.03
C SER A 45 -16.04 -24.76 18.38
N SER A 46 -17.12 -24.08 18.76
CA SER A 46 -17.79 -24.28 20.05
C SER A 46 -18.86 -25.37 20.02
N ASN A 47 -19.24 -25.88 18.84
CA ASN A 47 -20.27 -26.92 18.65
C ASN A 47 -19.72 -28.22 18.04
N GLU A 48 -18.41 -28.46 18.19
CA GLU A 48 -17.73 -29.70 17.74
C GLU A 48 -17.77 -30.00 16.23
N VAL A 49 -18.26 -29.06 15.41
CA VAL A 49 -18.19 -29.16 13.95
C VAL A 49 -16.84 -28.59 13.47
N PRO A 50 -16.03 -29.31 12.68
CA PRO A 50 -14.74 -28.79 12.23
C PRO A 50 -14.84 -27.51 11.39
N LEU A 51 -14.02 -26.51 11.74
CA LEU A 51 -13.81 -25.33 10.92
C LEU A 51 -12.88 -25.69 9.76
N LYS A 52 -13.13 -25.11 8.59
CA LYS A 52 -12.24 -25.10 7.44
C LYS A 52 -12.32 -23.73 6.80
N GLY A 53 -11.20 -23.15 6.40
CA GLY A 53 -11.22 -21.82 5.79
C GLY A 53 -9.88 -21.35 5.27
N LEU A 54 -9.91 -20.13 4.73
CA LEU A 54 -8.79 -19.38 4.20
C LEU A 54 -8.64 -18.06 4.97
N ILE A 55 -7.42 -17.54 5.00
CA ILE A 55 -7.10 -16.25 5.62
C ILE A 55 -6.37 -15.34 4.62
N TYR A 56 -6.77 -14.08 4.60
CA TYR A 56 -6.16 -13.02 3.80
C TYR A 56 -5.86 -11.81 4.69
N SER A 57 -4.97 -10.95 4.25
CA SER A 57 -4.71 -9.63 4.83
C SER A 57 -5.17 -8.53 3.87
N THR A 58 -5.50 -7.34 4.38
CA THR A 58 -5.75 -6.17 3.53
C THR A 58 -4.55 -5.23 3.44
N ASN A 59 -3.46 -5.51 4.15
CA ASN A 59 -2.24 -4.70 4.13
C ASN A 59 -1.06 -5.54 3.62
N PRO A 60 -0.28 -5.06 2.63
CA PRO A 60 0.84 -5.80 2.04
C PRO A 60 1.96 -6.12 3.04
N ARG A 61 2.04 -5.38 4.15
CA ARG A 61 3.04 -5.56 5.21
C ARG A 61 2.67 -6.63 6.23
N VAL A 62 1.42 -7.09 6.23
CA VAL A 62 0.93 -8.14 7.14
C VAL A 62 0.58 -9.37 6.33
N ARG A 63 1.15 -10.52 6.69
CA ARG A 63 0.98 -11.76 5.93
C ARG A 63 0.68 -12.94 6.86
N PRO A 64 -0.34 -13.75 6.55
CA PRO A 64 -0.53 -15.04 7.23
C PRO A 64 0.66 -15.99 6.99
N GLU A 65 1.04 -16.78 7.99
CA GLU A 65 2.06 -17.81 7.83
C GLU A 65 1.57 -18.99 6.96
N LYS A 66 0.26 -19.25 7.03
CA LYS A 66 -0.44 -20.26 6.25
C LYS A 66 -1.80 -19.70 5.83
N ASP A 67 -2.11 -19.86 4.55
CA ASP A 67 -3.34 -19.29 3.98
C ASP A 67 -4.57 -20.14 4.27
N ALA A 68 -4.40 -21.41 4.68
CA ALA A 68 -5.48 -22.34 4.94
C ALA A 68 -5.42 -22.92 6.35
N PHE A 69 -6.59 -23.11 6.96
CA PHE A 69 -6.74 -23.73 8.28
C PHE A 69 -7.87 -24.75 8.30
N GLY A 70 -7.80 -25.67 9.27
CA GLY A 70 -8.81 -26.68 9.47
C GLY A 70 -8.73 -27.35 10.84
N GLY A 71 -9.87 -27.87 11.30
CA GLY A 71 -10.00 -28.62 12.54
C GLY A 71 -10.93 -27.95 13.57
N LEU A 72 -10.99 -28.53 14.77
CA LEU A 72 -11.80 -27.99 15.88
C LEU A 72 -11.14 -26.79 16.56
N ARG A 73 -9.82 -26.69 16.45
CA ARG A 73 -9.00 -25.60 16.97
C ARG A 73 -7.83 -25.37 16.01
N SER A 74 -7.62 -24.13 15.59
CA SER A 74 -6.52 -23.75 14.71
C SER A 74 -5.85 -22.49 15.22
N ARG A 75 -4.51 -22.46 15.23
CA ARG A 75 -3.72 -21.26 15.50
C ARG A 75 -3.37 -20.59 14.18
N LEU A 76 -3.74 -19.33 14.04
CA LEU A 76 -3.42 -18.49 12.88
C LEU A 76 -2.25 -17.58 13.26
N GLY A 77 -1.07 -17.86 12.72
CA GLY A 77 0.11 -17.01 12.83
C GLY A 77 0.17 -16.01 11.68
N CYS A 78 0.62 -14.78 11.97
CA CYS A 78 0.83 -13.72 11.00
C CYS A 78 2.15 -13.01 11.28
N GLU A 79 2.84 -12.62 10.22
CA GLU A 79 4.07 -11.82 10.23
C GLU A 79 3.76 -10.41 9.74
N CYS A 80 4.33 -9.41 10.40
CA CYS A 80 4.24 -7.99 10.08
C CYS A 80 5.64 -7.44 9.81
N SER A 81 5.89 -6.92 8.60
CA SER A 81 7.16 -6.26 8.25
C SER A 81 7.08 -4.75 8.47
N THR A 82 7.99 -4.22 9.27
CA THR A 82 8.16 -2.78 9.52
C THR A 82 9.34 -2.18 8.75
N GLU A 83 9.88 -2.92 7.79
CA GLU A 83 10.98 -2.50 6.94
C GLU A 83 10.66 -1.21 6.19
N GLY A 84 11.56 -0.22 6.28
CA GLY A 84 11.37 1.11 5.71
C GLY A 84 10.47 2.05 6.53
N LEU A 85 9.78 1.62 7.58
CA LEU A 85 8.94 2.53 8.37
C LEU A 85 9.74 3.34 9.40
N GLN A 86 9.29 4.55 9.68
CA GLN A 86 9.90 5.47 10.66
C GLN A 86 9.04 5.61 11.93
N ASP A 87 9.63 6.21 12.97
CA ASP A 87 8.92 6.54 14.20
C ASP A 87 7.64 7.35 13.90
N GLY A 88 6.51 6.94 14.47
CA GLY A 88 5.20 7.55 14.23
C GLY A 88 4.41 6.99 13.05
N ASP A 89 4.99 6.14 12.19
CA ASP A 89 4.23 5.44 11.15
C ASP A 89 3.24 4.42 11.75
N THR A 90 2.19 4.11 10.98
CA THR A 90 1.15 3.16 11.39
C THR A 90 0.91 2.09 10.33
N ILE A 91 0.77 0.84 10.77
CA ILE A 91 0.29 -0.26 9.95
C ILE A 91 -1.13 -0.60 10.38
N GLU A 92 -2.10 -0.32 9.52
CA GLU A 92 -3.52 -0.63 9.75
C GLU A 92 -4.08 -1.55 8.67
N GLY A 93 -5.05 -2.38 9.06
CA GLY A 93 -5.73 -3.27 8.13
C GLY A 93 -6.60 -4.31 8.84
N MET A 94 -7.03 -5.30 8.08
CA MET A 94 -7.91 -6.38 8.51
C MET A 94 -7.32 -7.72 8.09
N LEU A 95 -7.43 -8.72 8.96
CA LEU A 95 -7.36 -10.12 8.54
C LEU A 95 -8.76 -10.56 8.16
N ILE A 96 -8.91 -11.05 6.94
CA ILE A 96 -10.16 -11.58 6.40
C ILE A 96 -10.13 -13.10 6.56
N ILE A 97 -11.08 -13.64 7.31
CA ILE A 97 -11.23 -15.08 7.54
C ILE A 97 -12.45 -15.54 6.76
N VAL A 98 -12.24 -16.37 5.74
CA VAL A 98 -13.29 -16.97 4.91
C VAL A 98 -13.43 -18.43 5.29
N SER A 99 -14.53 -18.84 5.93
CA SER A 99 -14.67 -20.21 6.43
C SER A 99 -16.05 -20.82 6.15
N ASN A 100 -16.19 -22.12 6.38
CA ASN A 100 -17.47 -22.82 6.34
C ASN A 100 -18.50 -22.37 7.41
N ALA A 101 -18.13 -21.49 8.31
CA ALA A 101 -19.03 -20.89 9.30
C ALA A 101 -19.41 -19.42 9.01
N GLY A 102 -18.98 -18.87 7.86
CA GLY A 102 -19.16 -17.46 7.50
C GLY A 102 -17.84 -16.77 7.15
N GLU A 103 -17.89 -15.45 7.03
CA GLU A 103 -16.70 -14.60 6.90
C GLU A 103 -16.59 -13.62 8.07
N TRP A 104 -15.37 -13.37 8.55
CA TRP A 104 -15.10 -12.42 9.63
C TRP A 104 -13.92 -11.54 9.28
N GLN A 105 -13.92 -10.35 9.88
CA GLN A 105 -12.87 -9.37 9.75
C GLN A 105 -12.25 -9.15 11.13
N LEU A 106 -10.92 -9.28 11.22
CA LEU A 106 -10.17 -9.07 12.45
C LEU A 106 -9.22 -7.88 12.28
N PRO A 107 -9.55 -6.70 12.83
CA PRO A 107 -8.74 -5.50 12.67
C PRO A 107 -7.38 -5.59 13.38
N TYR A 108 -6.37 -4.97 12.79
CA TYR A 108 -5.08 -4.73 13.43
C TYR A 108 -4.60 -3.28 13.23
N LEU A 109 -3.92 -2.76 14.25
CA LEU A 109 -3.27 -1.45 14.24
C LEU A 109 -1.93 -1.54 14.99
N PHE A 110 -0.82 -1.35 14.30
CA PHE A 110 0.52 -1.35 14.88
C PHE A 110 1.19 0.02 14.70
N LEU A 111 1.72 0.58 15.79
CA LEU A 111 2.43 1.87 15.82
C LEU A 111 3.94 1.64 15.79
N ILE A 112 4.68 2.37 14.96
CA ILE A 112 6.14 2.24 14.90
C ILE A 112 6.81 3.17 15.92
N LYS A 113 7.72 2.62 16.74
CA LYS A 113 8.46 3.36 17.78
C LYS A 113 9.97 3.14 17.69
N GLY A 114 10.74 4.21 17.52
CA GLY A 114 12.22 4.17 17.44
C GLY A 114 12.90 4.09 18.81
N ASN A 115 13.92 3.23 18.94
CA ASN A 115 14.84 3.22 20.09
C ASN A 115 16.04 4.15 19.77
N THR A 116 16.33 5.12 20.64
CA THR A 116 17.52 5.98 20.57
C THR A 116 18.46 5.67 21.74
N GLU A 117 19.58 4.99 21.47
CA GLU A 117 20.74 4.95 22.36
C GLU A 117 22.01 5.22 21.54
N GLU A 118 22.62 6.40 21.76
CA GLU A 118 23.92 6.80 21.21
C GLU A 118 25.06 6.30 22.11
N ARG A 119 26.14 5.78 21.52
CA ARG A 119 27.46 5.67 22.16
C ARG A 119 28.58 6.00 21.17
N PRO A 120 29.67 6.66 21.63
CA PRO A 120 30.61 7.37 20.77
C PRO A 120 31.85 6.54 20.39
N GLU A 121 32.40 6.81 19.19
CA GLU A 121 33.66 6.25 18.69
C GLU A 121 34.87 7.15 19.00
N THR A 122 35.96 6.49 19.39
CA THR A 122 37.29 7.04 19.68
C THR A 122 38.16 7.14 18.41
N ALA A 123 38.82 8.27 18.21
CA ALA A 123 39.82 8.50 17.15
C ALA A 123 41.23 8.05 17.58
N ALA A 124 42.00 7.52 16.63
CA ALA A 124 43.42 7.25 16.73
C ALA A 124 44.19 8.19 15.79
N GLU A 125 45.31 8.73 16.30
CA GLU A 125 46.24 9.64 15.64
C GLU A 125 47.23 8.87 14.74
N GLU A 126 47.73 9.50 13.67
CA GLU A 126 49.16 9.48 13.35
C GLU A 126 49.57 10.58 12.36
N SER A 127 50.81 11.04 12.57
CA SER A 127 51.50 12.23 12.11
C SER A 127 52.15 12.14 10.73
N GLY A 128 52.38 13.29 10.07
CA GLY A 128 53.30 13.42 8.93
C GLY A 128 53.73 14.88 8.68
N GLU A 129 55.04 15.14 8.80
CA GLU A 129 55.77 16.42 8.74
C GLU A 129 55.82 17.09 7.35
N TYR A 130 56.02 18.42 7.29
CA TYR A 130 56.94 19.19 6.40
C TYR A 130 56.80 20.71 6.72
N PRO A 131 57.67 21.62 6.22
CA PRO A 131 58.98 22.02 6.75
C PRO A 131 58.99 23.43 7.38
N ARG A 132 59.95 23.69 8.28
CA ARG A 132 60.23 25.01 8.88
C ARG A 132 60.73 26.01 7.82
N MET A 133 60.10 27.19 7.76
CA MET A 133 60.72 28.40 7.21
C MET A 133 60.78 29.49 8.29
N LEU A 134 62.03 29.89 8.55
CA LEU A 134 62.61 31.14 9.06
C LEU A 134 61.71 32.05 9.94
N SER A 135 62.13 32.20 11.19
CA SER A 135 61.67 33.13 12.21
C SER A 135 62.05 34.58 11.88
N GLU A 136 61.13 35.52 12.09
CA GLU A 136 61.39 36.96 12.05
C GLU A 136 61.81 37.48 13.44
N GLU A 137 62.75 38.42 13.49
CA GLU A 137 63.23 39.12 14.71
C GLU A 137 62.20 40.18 15.19
N PRO A 138 62.15 40.52 16.49
CA PRO A 138 61.12 41.39 17.07
C PRO A 138 61.08 42.82 16.49
N GLU A 139 59.88 43.31 16.15
CA GLU A 139 59.62 44.56 15.42
C GLU A 139 60.22 45.84 16.06
N GLU A 140 60.38 45.90 17.39
CA GLU A 140 60.89 47.08 18.10
C GLU A 140 62.39 47.35 17.84
N GLU A 141 63.19 46.31 17.60
CA GLU A 141 64.62 46.43 17.31
C GLU A 141 64.86 46.90 15.87
N ASN A 142 63.94 46.57 14.96
CA ASN A 142 64.07 46.86 13.53
C ASN A 142 63.69 48.31 13.19
N ASP A 143 62.66 48.89 13.83
CA ASP A 143 62.28 50.32 13.65
C ASP A 143 63.42 51.26 14.09
N SER A 144 64.11 50.92 15.18
CA SER A 144 65.23 51.72 15.65
C SER A 144 66.44 51.65 14.69
N ARG A 145 66.69 50.50 14.04
CA ARG A 145 67.73 50.36 13.00
C ARG A 145 67.37 51.14 11.73
N PHE A 146 66.12 51.04 11.28
CA PHE A 146 65.63 51.77 10.11
C PHE A 146 65.78 53.29 10.23
N ARG A 147 65.38 53.86 11.38
CA ARG A 147 65.55 55.30 11.64
C ARG A 147 67.02 55.72 11.69
N GLY A 148 67.90 54.83 12.17
CA GLY A 148 69.34 55.03 12.13
C GLY A 148 69.86 55.14 10.69
N TYR A 149 69.48 54.21 9.81
CA TYR A 149 69.87 54.25 8.40
C TYR A 149 69.29 55.46 7.64
N LEU A 150 68.08 55.93 7.98
CA LEU A 150 67.52 57.17 7.42
C LEU A 150 68.35 58.41 7.79
N GLN A 151 68.88 58.49 9.01
CA GLN A 151 69.75 59.60 9.45
C GLN A 151 71.14 59.54 8.80
N GLU A 152 71.68 58.34 8.56
CA GLU A 152 72.98 58.15 7.88
C GLU A 152 72.96 58.63 6.42
N LEU A 153 71.79 58.63 5.76
CA LEU A 153 71.61 59.15 4.40
C LEU A 153 71.75 60.66 4.29
N GLU A 154 71.40 61.41 5.34
CA GLU A 154 71.53 62.88 5.38
C GLU A 154 72.98 63.32 5.69
N GLY A 155 73.82 62.42 6.21
CA GLY A 155 75.15 62.69 6.72
C GLY A 155 76.28 61.99 5.96
N ALA A 156 76.29 62.00 4.62
CA ALA A 156 77.42 61.59 3.75
C ALA A 156 78.30 60.43 4.29
N SER A 157 77.70 59.26 4.54
CA SER A 157 78.39 58.06 5.04
C SER A 157 78.90 57.15 3.91
N GLU A 158 80.01 56.42 4.16
CA GLU A 158 80.62 55.41 3.27
C GLU A 158 80.09 53.97 3.52
N THR A 159 78.95 53.81 4.21
CA THR A 159 78.39 52.47 4.51
C THR A 159 78.08 51.69 3.22
N LEU A 160 78.78 50.58 2.99
CA LEU A 160 78.50 49.64 1.89
C LEU A 160 77.11 49.04 2.04
N HIS A 161 76.35 48.96 0.94
CA HIS A 161 74.99 48.42 0.90
C HIS A 161 73.96 49.14 1.80
N LEU A 162 74.17 50.45 2.04
CA LEU A 162 73.30 51.27 2.89
C LEU A 162 71.82 51.26 2.43
N TYR A 163 71.56 51.30 1.12
CA TYR A 163 70.20 51.28 0.59
C TYR A 163 69.51 49.93 0.80
N GLU A 164 70.25 48.83 0.70
CA GLU A 164 69.77 47.48 0.94
C GLU A 164 69.44 47.28 2.42
N HIS A 165 70.34 47.67 3.31
CA HIS A 165 70.11 47.59 4.77
C HIS A 165 68.97 48.49 5.23
N LEU A 166 68.83 49.69 4.63
CA LEU A 166 67.68 50.57 4.85
C LEU A 166 66.36 49.88 4.49
N VAL A 167 66.29 49.26 3.31
CA VAL A 167 65.06 48.60 2.84
C VAL A 167 64.76 47.32 3.63
N GLU A 168 65.78 46.54 4.01
CA GLU A 168 65.63 45.33 4.84
C GLU A 168 65.13 45.65 6.26
N ALA A 169 65.57 46.77 6.83
CA ALA A 169 65.13 47.20 8.16
C ALA A 169 63.75 47.88 8.14
N MET A 170 63.15 48.12 6.97
CA MET A 170 61.94 48.94 6.83
C MET A 170 60.76 48.42 7.66
N PRO A 171 60.15 49.27 8.51
CA PRO A 171 58.98 48.92 9.31
C PRO A 171 57.81 48.46 8.44
N TYR A 172 57.02 47.54 8.98
CA TYR A 172 55.94 46.87 8.25
C TYR A 172 54.91 47.82 7.61
N ASN A 173 54.61 48.94 8.28
CA ASN A 173 53.61 49.93 7.87
C ASN A 173 54.18 51.29 7.46
N TYR A 174 55.47 51.35 7.09
CA TYR A 174 56.09 52.60 6.66
C TYR A 174 55.47 53.13 5.36
N ALA A 175 54.86 54.32 5.44
CA ALA A 175 54.08 54.91 4.34
C ALA A 175 54.69 56.20 3.76
N GLU A 176 55.72 56.75 4.40
CA GLU A 176 56.40 57.96 3.90
C GLU A 176 57.32 57.61 2.71
N PRO A 177 57.49 58.50 1.72
CA PRO A 177 58.42 58.27 0.64
C PRO A 177 59.86 58.26 1.16
N LEU A 178 60.65 57.28 0.72
CA LEU A 178 62.10 57.27 0.87
C LEU A 178 62.73 58.38 0.00
N PRO A 179 63.99 58.76 0.24
CA PRO A 179 64.73 59.64 -0.66
C PRO A 179 64.72 59.12 -2.10
N ARG A 180 64.59 60.01 -3.09
CA ARG A 180 64.39 59.66 -4.50
C ARG A 180 65.53 58.80 -5.06
N GLU A 181 66.73 59.03 -4.55
CA GLU A 181 67.98 58.33 -4.88
C GLU A 181 67.88 56.83 -4.58
N VAL A 182 67.16 56.44 -3.51
CA VAL A 182 66.96 55.04 -3.13
C VAL A 182 66.15 54.30 -4.19
N TYR A 183 65.07 54.91 -4.70
CA TYR A 183 64.28 54.30 -5.78
C TYR A 183 65.09 54.22 -7.07
N LEU A 184 65.86 55.26 -7.43
CA LEU A 184 66.69 55.23 -8.62
C LEU A 184 67.79 54.16 -8.54
N TYR A 185 68.36 53.94 -7.36
CA TYR A 185 69.33 52.86 -7.12
C TYR A 185 68.76 51.49 -7.50
N PHE A 186 67.56 51.16 -7.01
CA PHE A 186 66.90 49.88 -7.31
C PHE A 186 66.25 49.80 -8.70
N ASP A 187 66.13 50.91 -9.43
CA ASP A 187 65.67 50.94 -10.83
C ASP A 187 66.72 50.31 -11.77
N TYR A 188 68.02 50.48 -11.46
CA TYR A 188 69.12 49.93 -12.26
C TYR A 188 69.36 48.43 -12.07
N GLU A 189 69.04 47.87 -10.91
CA GLU A 189 69.19 46.43 -10.65
C GLU A 189 68.09 45.64 -11.36
N GLN A 190 68.43 44.62 -12.16
CA GLN A 190 67.44 43.87 -12.94
C GLN A 190 66.62 42.86 -12.10
N ALA A 191 67.19 42.27 -11.05
CA ALA A 191 66.53 41.25 -10.24
C ALA A 191 66.81 41.48 -8.73
N LEU A 192 65.77 41.86 -8.00
CA LEU A 192 65.81 42.10 -6.55
C LEU A 192 65.46 40.81 -5.80
N ARG A 193 66.13 40.56 -4.67
CA ARG A 193 65.73 39.50 -3.74
C ARG A 193 64.42 39.88 -3.05
N GLU A 194 63.63 38.89 -2.66
CA GLU A 194 62.33 39.08 -2.02
C GLU A 194 62.39 39.96 -0.76
N SER A 195 63.45 39.81 0.06
CA SER A 195 63.69 40.62 1.27
C SER A 195 63.80 42.12 1.02
N LEU A 196 64.20 42.52 -0.19
CA LEU A 196 64.32 43.91 -0.62
C LEU A 196 63.12 44.36 -1.45
N ALA A 197 62.68 43.51 -2.38
CA ALA A 197 61.60 43.81 -3.31
C ALA A 197 60.27 44.09 -2.59
N LEU A 198 59.88 43.22 -1.65
CA LEU A 198 58.59 43.31 -0.97
C LEU A 198 58.41 44.63 -0.18
N PRO A 199 59.30 45.02 0.75
CA PRO A 199 59.17 46.29 1.48
C PRO A 199 59.29 47.51 0.56
N LEU A 200 60.22 47.51 -0.41
CA LEU A 200 60.37 48.61 -1.38
C LEU A 200 59.09 48.82 -2.20
N TYR A 201 58.54 47.74 -2.77
CA TYR A 201 57.33 47.81 -3.58
C TYR A 201 56.11 48.23 -2.75
N CYS A 202 55.97 47.71 -1.52
CA CYS A 202 54.90 48.15 -0.62
C CYS A 202 54.98 49.64 -0.32
N ASN A 203 56.18 50.17 -0.08
CA ASN A 203 56.38 51.59 0.16
C ASN A 203 56.03 52.42 -1.09
N ILE A 204 56.44 51.99 -2.29
CA ILE A 204 56.06 52.67 -3.54
C ILE A 204 54.52 52.76 -3.68
N LEU A 205 53.80 51.67 -3.42
CA LEU A 205 52.34 51.63 -3.52
C LEU A 205 51.61 52.46 -2.45
N ARG A 206 52.23 52.69 -1.29
CA ARG A 206 51.66 53.50 -0.20
C ARG A 206 51.99 54.98 -0.36
N ALA A 207 53.22 55.30 -0.76
CA ALA A 207 53.76 56.66 -0.76
C ALA A 207 53.46 57.44 -2.06
N PHE A 208 53.25 56.75 -3.19
CA PHE A 208 53.06 57.41 -4.48
C PHE A 208 51.71 57.09 -5.15
N PRO A 209 51.09 58.09 -5.81
CA PRO A 209 49.93 57.86 -6.68
C PRO A 209 50.36 57.20 -8.01
N ALA A 210 49.40 56.57 -8.68
CA ALA A 210 49.63 55.77 -9.89
C ALA A 210 50.19 56.58 -11.08
N GLU A 211 49.95 57.90 -11.09
CA GLU A 211 50.41 58.83 -12.12
C GLU A 211 51.86 59.29 -11.93
N SER A 212 52.50 58.96 -10.81
CA SER A 212 53.87 59.42 -10.54
C SER A 212 54.92 58.69 -11.39
N ASP A 213 55.99 59.41 -11.76
CA ASP A 213 57.14 58.87 -12.52
C ASP A 213 57.75 57.63 -11.83
N ILE A 214 57.91 57.68 -10.50
CA ILE A 214 58.46 56.56 -9.72
C ILE A 214 57.52 55.35 -9.77
N TYR A 215 56.21 55.56 -9.59
CA TYR A 215 55.24 54.46 -9.66
C TYR A 215 55.26 53.79 -11.05
N GLN A 216 55.18 54.58 -12.13
CA GLN A 216 55.12 54.06 -13.50
C GLN A 216 56.38 53.28 -13.90
N ARG A 217 57.56 53.71 -13.43
CA ARG A 217 58.82 52.98 -13.65
C ARG A 217 58.80 51.57 -13.07
N PHE A 218 58.31 51.44 -11.83
CA PHE A 218 58.30 50.17 -11.12
C PHE A 218 57.05 49.32 -11.37
N GLU A 219 55.96 49.91 -11.87
CA GLU A 219 54.64 49.25 -11.98
C GLU A 219 54.73 47.86 -12.62
N ARG A 220 55.42 47.74 -13.77
CA ARG A 220 55.57 46.46 -14.46
C ARG A 220 56.29 45.41 -13.59
N ARG A 221 57.36 45.82 -12.90
CA ARG A 221 58.16 44.93 -12.05
C ARG A 221 57.39 44.52 -10.79
N ILE A 222 56.66 45.46 -10.19
CA ILE A 222 55.77 45.18 -9.05
C ILE A 222 54.68 44.20 -9.48
N ARG A 223 54.10 44.36 -10.67
CA ARG A 223 53.08 43.46 -11.22
C ARG A 223 53.61 42.05 -11.46
N GLU A 224 54.76 41.91 -12.14
CA GLU A 224 55.41 40.61 -12.39
C GLU A 224 55.73 39.91 -11.05
N PHE A 225 56.29 40.63 -10.09
CA PHE A 225 56.55 40.12 -8.73
C PHE A 225 55.27 39.70 -8.01
N SER A 226 54.19 40.49 -8.14
CA SER A 226 52.88 40.17 -7.52
C SER A 226 52.30 38.88 -8.09
N VAL A 227 52.34 38.69 -9.40
CA VAL A 227 51.87 37.46 -10.05
C VAL A 227 52.71 36.25 -9.62
N GLU A 228 54.04 36.40 -9.58
CA GLU A 228 54.93 35.33 -9.12
C GLU A 228 54.67 34.96 -7.66
N ALA A 229 54.58 35.93 -6.76
CA ALA A 229 54.25 35.71 -5.35
C ALA A 229 52.89 35.02 -5.18
N LEU A 230 51.90 35.43 -5.98
CA LEU A 230 50.57 34.82 -6.00
C LEU A 230 50.63 33.35 -6.41
N LEU A 231 51.36 33.02 -7.48
CA LEU A 231 51.50 31.65 -7.96
C LEU A 231 52.23 30.74 -6.95
N HIS A 232 53.09 31.32 -6.11
CA HIS A 232 53.72 30.63 -4.98
C HIS A 232 52.85 30.56 -3.73
N GLY A 233 51.64 31.13 -3.73
CA GLY A 233 50.69 31.06 -2.62
C GLY A 233 51.10 31.89 -1.39
N ARG A 234 51.88 32.96 -1.58
CA ARG A 234 52.30 33.86 -0.49
C ARG A 234 51.12 34.72 -0.02
N ILE A 235 50.96 34.90 1.29
CA ILE A 235 49.91 35.77 1.84
C ILE A 235 50.29 36.32 3.22
N ASP A 236 50.31 37.64 3.31
CA ASP A 236 50.38 38.45 4.53
C ASP A 236 49.81 39.85 4.21
N GLU A 237 49.96 40.84 5.08
CA GLU A 237 49.48 42.21 4.82
C GLU A 237 50.22 42.90 3.65
N ARG A 238 51.52 42.65 3.49
CA ARG A 238 52.36 43.23 2.43
C ARG A 238 51.98 42.66 1.06
N TYR A 239 51.86 41.34 0.93
CA TYR A 239 51.39 40.70 -0.30
C TYR A 239 49.92 41.06 -0.59
N ALA A 240 49.07 41.19 0.43
CA ALA A 240 47.68 41.62 0.23
C ALA A 240 47.59 43.02 -0.39
N LEU A 241 48.45 43.96 0.01
CA LEU A 241 48.55 45.27 -0.62
C LEU A 241 48.96 45.17 -2.09
N LEU A 242 50.00 44.39 -2.39
CA LEU A 242 50.45 44.15 -3.77
C LEU A 242 49.30 43.60 -4.63
N TYR A 243 48.63 42.55 -4.15
CA TYR A 243 47.53 41.91 -4.86
C TYR A 243 46.36 42.86 -5.11
N THR A 244 46.03 43.69 -4.13
CA THR A 244 44.93 44.67 -4.23
C THR A 244 45.21 45.75 -5.27
N ARG A 245 46.47 46.12 -5.48
CA ARG A 245 46.84 47.20 -6.41
C ARG A 245 47.24 46.71 -7.81
N MET A 246 47.70 45.47 -7.93
CA MET A 246 48.35 44.97 -9.16
C MET A 246 47.64 43.81 -9.86
N LEU A 247 46.61 43.22 -9.25
CA LEU A 247 45.83 42.17 -9.90
C LEU A 247 44.58 42.75 -10.55
N PHE A 248 44.42 42.49 -11.84
CA PHE A 248 43.28 42.94 -12.63
C PHE A 248 42.51 41.76 -13.25
N PRO A 249 41.19 41.89 -13.48
CA PRO A 249 40.33 40.79 -13.96
C PRO A 249 40.78 40.12 -15.26
N ASP A 250 41.38 40.86 -16.18
CA ASP A 250 41.88 40.40 -17.48
C ASP A 250 43.17 39.57 -17.38
N MET A 251 43.86 39.62 -16.23
CA MET A 251 45.06 38.82 -15.97
C MET A 251 44.75 37.39 -15.51
N VAL A 252 43.51 37.11 -15.08
CA VAL A 252 43.15 35.83 -14.47
C VAL A 252 43.16 34.71 -15.52
N ASP A 253 44.18 33.86 -15.44
CA ASP A 253 44.33 32.68 -16.28
C ASP A 253 44.12 31.37 -15.50
N ARG A 254 44.24 30.24 -16.18
CA ARG A 254 44.08 28.90 -15.59
C ARG A 254 45.11 28.62 -14.47
N ARG A 255 46.30 29.22 -14.50
CA ARG A 255 47.33 29.03 -13.47
C ARG A 255 46.97 29.80 -12.21
N MET A 256 46.59 31.06 -12.36
CA MET A 256 46.13 31.91 -11.26
C MET A 256 44.86 31.33 -10.62
N ALA A 257 43.91 30.85 -11.43
CA ALA A 257 42.67 30.26 -10.96
C ALA A 257 42.86 29.05 -10.02
N ARG A 258 43.98 28.32 -10.12
CA ARG A 258 44.31 27.20 -9.20
C ARG A 258 44.75 27.65 -7.81
N VAL A 259 45.32 28.85 -7.70
CA VAL A 259 45.93 29.33 -6.45
C VAL A 259 45.03 30.35 -5.75
N LEU A 260 44.35 31.19 -6.53
CA LEU A 260 43.42 32.23 -6.05
C LEU A 260 42.41 31.74 -4.99
N PRO A 261 41.77 30.56 -5.11
CA PRO A 261 40.82 30.08 -4.10
C PRO A 261 41.40 29.98 -2.68
N ARG A 262 42.72 29.76 -2.55
CA ARG A 262 43.40 29.64 -1.26
C ARG A 262 43.82 31.00 -0.66
N LEU A 263 43.81 32.05 -1.48
CA LEU A 263 44.28 33.39 -1.11
C LEU A 263 43.13 34.40 -1.00
N LEU A 264 42.07 34.23 -1.78
CA LEU A 264 40.88 35.08 -1.71
C LEU A 264 40.15 34.89 -0.38
N HIS A 265 39.54 35.97 0.11
CA HIS A 265 38.92 36.03 1.44
C HIS A 265 39.86 35.60 2.57
N SER A 266 41.15 35.94 2.44
CA SER A 266 42.12 35.66 3.50
C SER A 266 41.89 36.54 4.71
N TYR A 267 41.88 35.93 5.88
CA TYR A 267 41.86 36.59 7.19
C TYR A 267 43.10 36.23 7.99
N ARG A 268 43.64 37.20 8.70
CA ARG A 268 44.58 36.99 9.79
C ARG A 268 43.79 36.64 11.04
N ILE A 269 44.04 35.47 11.58
CA ILE A 269 43.54 35.03 12.88
C ILE A 269 44.68 35.15 13.88
N SER A 270 44.43 35.87 14.98
CA SER A 270 45.41 36.05 16.06
C SER A 270 44.84 35.55 17.39
N VAL A 271 45.63 34.77 18.11
CA VAL A 271 45.26 34.16 19.39
C VAL A 271 46.38 34.41 20.41
N ARG A 272 46.00 34.63 21.68
CA ARG A 272 46.93 34.95 22.77
C ARG A 272 47.31 33.75 23.65
N ALA A 273 46.84 32.55 23.29
CA ALA A 273 47.06 31.33 24.06
C ALA A 273 48.30 30.58 23.56
N GLU A 274 49.11 30.09 24.49
CA GLU A 274 50.31 29.28 24.23
C GLU A 274 49.96 27.79 24.10
N GLY A 275 50.80 27.02 23.40
CA GLY A 275 50.62 25.57 23.22
C GLY A 275 49.69 25.15 22.06
N LEU A 276 49.24 26.10 21.24
CA LEU A 276 48.43 25.85 20.05
C LEU A 276 49.31 25.66 18.80
N ARG A 277 48.95 24.68 17.95
CA ARG A 277 49.70 24.36 16.73
C ARG A 277 49.01 24.81 15.44
N ALA A 278 47.68 24.82 15.41
CA ALA A 278 46.93 25.09 14.19
C ALA A 278 45.55 25.73 14.44
N VAL A 279 45.08 26.48 13.45
CA VAL A 279 43.68 26.89 13.30
C VAL A 279 42.97 25.84 12.45
N VAL A 280 41.81 25.39 12.91
CA VAL A 280 40.96 24.40 12.25
C VAL A 280 39.68 25.08 11.80
N LEU A 281 39.48 25.20 10.49
CA LEU A 281 38.27 25.71 9.88
C LEU A 281 37.34 24.56 9.51
N ARG A 282 36.10 24.61 9.99
CA ARG A 282 35.06 23.65 9.64
C ARG A 282 33.94 24.35 8.88
N TYR A 283 33.71 23.86 7.67
CA TYR A 283 32.59 24.26 6.82
C TYR A 283 31.48 23.22 6.94
N PRO A 284 30.20 23.60 7.16
CA PRO A 284 29.08 22.67 7.13
C PRO A 284 29.01 21.83 5.85
N GLU A 285 29.44 22.42 4.73
CA GLU A 285 29.42 21.82 3.40
C GLU A 285 30.49 20.75 3.18
N LEU A 286 31.57 20.75 3.98
CA LEU A 286 32.71 19.84 3.82
C LEU A 286 32.74 18.79 4.92
N ARG A 287 33.14 17.57 4.55
CA ARG A 287 33.28 16.43 5.47
C ARG A 287 34.49 16.62 6.38
N GLU A 288 35.62 17.02 5.80
CA GLU A 288 36.88 17.19 6.51
C GLU A 288 37.18 18.66 6.80
N PRO A 289 37.57 19.02 8.04
CA PRO A 289 37.99 20.37 8.35
C PRO A 289 39.35 20.71 7.73
N ARG A 290 39.59 22.00 7.49
CA ARG A 290 40.87 22.51 6.97
C ARG A 290 41.76 22.99 8.10
N ARG A 291 43.02 22.54 8.11
CA ARG A 291 44.00 22.87 9.16
C ARG A 291 45.05 23.82 8.61
N PHE A 292 45.29 24.90 9.33
CA PHE A 292 46.27 25.93 8.97
C PHE A 292 47.24 26.13 10.14
N PRO A 293 48.57 26.04 9.92
CA PRO A 293 49.54 26.13 11.01
C PRO A 293 49.56 27.53 11.64
N LEU A 294 49.66 27.60 12.96
CA LEU A 294 49.91 28.83 13.71
C LEU A 294 51.41 29.11 13.79
N LYS A 295 51.79 30.35 13.49
CA LYS A 295 53.13 30.88 13.71
C LYS A 295 53.04 32.12 14.59
N ASP A 296 53.72 32.09 15.72
CA ASP A 296 53.77 33.20 16.69
C ASP A 296 52.37 33.73 17.09
N GLY A 297 51.44 32.79 17.31
CA GLY A 297 50.06 33.11 17.68
C GLY A 297 49.19 33.64 16.52
N THR A 298 49.67 33.59 15.27
CA THR A 298 48.93 34.06 14.09
C THR A 298 48.86 33.03 12.96
N ALA A 299 47.77 33.05 12.19
CA ALA A 299 47.61 32.26 10.97
C ALA A 299 46.81 33.03 9.91
N CYS A 300 47.20 32.91 8.65
CA CYS A 300 46.43 33.39 7.51
C CYS A 300 45.52 32.25 7.01
N VAL A 301 44.21 32.48 7.01
CA VAL A 301 43.24 31.46 6.58
C VAL A 301 42.27 32.02 5.53
N PRO A 302 41.95 31.27 4.47
CA PRO A 302 40.89 31.63 3.54
C PRO A 302 39.54 31.30 4.19
N LEU A 303 38.82 32.34 4.64
CA LEU A 303 37.50 32.20 5.24
C LEU A 303 36.43 32.48 4.17
N LEU A 304 36.02 31.43 3.47
CA LEU A 304 35.09 31.55 2.34
C LEU A 304 33.69 31.99 2.79
N PHE A 305 33.24 31.51 3.95
CA PHE A 305 31.92 31.79 4.50
C PHE A 305 32.00 32.40 5.90
N PRO A 306 31.20 33.44 6.21
CA PRO A 306 31.23 34.09 7.52
C PRO A 306 30.83 33.19 8.70
N ASP A 307 30.05 32.14 8.43
CA ASP A 307 29.50 31.19 9.39
C ASP A 307 30.35 29.92 9.55
N ALA A 308 31.54 29.88 8.95
CA ALA A 308 32.49 28.81 9.18
C ALA A 308 32.94 28.78 10.65
N GLU A 309 32.99 27.58 11.22
CA GLU A 309 33.39 27.38 12.60
C GLU A 309 34.93 27.37 12.70
N ILE A 310 35.46 28.18 13.63
CA ILE A 310 36.90 28.32 13.87
C ILE A 310 37.23 27.67 15.20
N ARG A 311 38.06 26.63 15.16
CA ARG A 311 38.60 25.92 16.34
C ARG A 311 40.12 26.00 16.34
N PHE A 312 40.73 25.73 17.49
CA PHE A 312 42.19 25.72 17.65
C PHE A 312 42.65 24.35 18.12
N GLU A 313 43.66 23.80 17.44
CA GLU A 313 44.25 22.51 17.77
C GLU A 313 45.54 22.70 18.57
N ASP A 314 45.69 21.98 19.68
CA ASP A 314 46.91 21.95 20.48
C ASP A 314 47.91 20.88 19.98
N CYS A 315 49.06 20.78 20.65
CA CYS A 315 50.10 19.80 20.32
C CYS A 315 49.61 18.35 20.40
N ASP A 316 48.63 18.07 21.26
CA ASP A 316 48.04 16.75 21.51
C ASP A 316 46.82 16.48 20.60
N GLY A 317 46.59 17.30 19.57
CA GLY A 317 45.51 17.12 18.60
C GLY A 317 44.10 17.47 19.13
N LYS A 318 43.99 18.05 20.33
CA LYS A 318 42.71 18.39 20.93
C LYS A 318 42.22 19.75 20.43
N LEU A 319 40.93 19.82 20.12
CA LEU A 319 40.27 21.03 19.62
C LEU A 319 39.67 21.87 20.75
N TRP A 320 39.91 23.17 20.69
CA TRP A 320 39.48 24.16 21.66
C TRP A 320 38.72 25.31 20.98
N ASP A 321 37.74 25.86 21.70
CA ASP A 321 37.12 27.15 21.36
C ASP A 321 37.82 28.24 22.17
N ILE A 322 38.52 29.14 21.48
CA ILE A 322 39.34 30.18 22.12
C ILE A 322 38.98 31.52 21.51
N GLN A 323 38.82 32.52 22.36
CA GLN A 323 38.61 33.89 21.93
C GLN A 323 39.81 34.37 21.09
N HIS A 324 39.52 34.82 19.88
CA HIS A 324 40.52 35.21 18.89
C HIS A 324 40.13 36.51 18.21
N ARG A 325 41.11 37.16 17.58
CA ARG A 325 40.90 38.35 16.74
C ARG A 325 40.93 37.92 15.28
N ARG A 326 39.98 38.41 14.49
CA ARG A 326 39.88 38.17 13.04
C ARG A 326 40.02 39.50 12.30
N GLU A 327 40.98 39.57 11.37
CA GLU A 327 41.22 40.76 10.54
C GLU A 327 41.29 40.36 9.08
N ARG A 328 40.58 41.08 8.21
CA ARG A 328 40.53 40.77 6.78
C ARG A 328 41.80 41.27 6.11
N LEU A 329 42.54 40.38 5.45
CA LEU A 329 43.75 40.71 4.70
C LEU A 329 43.45 41.05 3.25
N LEU A 330 42.71 40.16 2.56
CA LEU A 330 42.51 40.27 1.12
C LEU A 330 41.05 40.00 0.72
N GLU A 331 40.47 40.94 -0.01
CA GLU A 331 39.15 40.82 -0.64
C GLU A 331 39.19 41.43 -2.04
N LEU A 332 39.04 40.59 -3.08
CA LEU A 332 39.08 41.01 -4.48
C LEU A 332 37.84 40.47 -5.20
N PRO A 333 36.66 41.12 -5.08
CA PRO A 333 35.40 40.57 -5.57
C PRO A 333 35.38 40.41 -7.10
N GLU A 334 35.99 41.33 -7.83
CA GLU A 334 36.07 41.29 -9.30
C GLU A 334 36.96 40.14 -9.79
N ILE A 335 38.13 39.95 -9.17
CA ILE A 335 39.01 38.81 -9.44
C ILE A 335 38.33 37.49 -9.09
N ALA A 336 37.62 37.47 -7.96
CA ALA A 336 36.91 36.28 -7.52
C ALA A 336 35.74 35.91 -8.46
N ALA A 337 35.11 36.89 -9.12
CA ALA A 337 34.11 36.65 -10.15
C ALA A 337 34.70 35.97 -11.40
N CYS A 338 35.96 36.24 -11.75
CA CYS A 338 36.63 35.59 -12.87
C CYS A 338 36.81 34.08 -12.67
N LEU A 339 36.80 33.57 -11.43
CA LEU A 339 36.86 32.13 -11.16
C LEU A 339 35.66 31.35 -11.73
N ALA A 340 34.54 32.01 -12.03
CA ALA A 340 33.40 31.37 -12.68
C ALA A 340 33.74 30.82 -14.09
N ALA A 341 34.76 31.37 -14.75
CA ALA A 341 35.24 30.87 -16.05
C ALA A 341 36.15 29.63 -15.93
N PHE A 342 36.58 29.27 -14.72
CA PHE A 342 37.52 28.19 -14.42
C PHE A 342 36.97 27.25 -13.33
N PRO A 343 35.83 26.57 -13.57
CA PRO A 343 35.16 25.78 -12.54
C PRO A 343 36.05 24.65 -11.98
N GLU A 344 36.80 23.93 -12.82
CA GLU A 344 37.68 22.84 -12.35
C GLU A 344 38.76 23.33 -11.39
N GLU A 345 39.29 24.53 -11.62
CA GLU A 345 40.36 25.13 -10.82
C GLU A 345 39.85 25.88 -9.58
N ALA A 346 38.59 26.31 -9.56
CA ALA A 346 38.02 27.14 -8.52
C ALA A 346 37.92 26.45 -7.14
N GLY A 347 38.16 25.14 -7.04
CA GLY A 347 38.25 24.40 -5.78
C GLY A 347 37.01 24.62 -4.89
N GLU A 348 37.25 24.92 -3.60
CA GLU A 348 36.20 25.23 -2.61
C GLU A 348 35.41 26.49 -2.94
N TYR A 349 35.96 27.41 -3.75
CA TYR A 349 35.26 28.63 -4.15
C TYR A 349 33.97 28.34 -4.94
N ARG A 350 33.87 27.15 -5.55
CA ARG A 350 32.63 26.66 -6.20
C ARG A 350 31.46 26.47 -5.22
N LEU A 351 31.73 26.29 -3.93
CA LEU A 351 30.69 26.15 -2.92
C LEU A 351 29.84 27.42 -2.83
N ALA A 352 30.43 28.60 -3.01
CA ALA A 352 29.73 29.87 -2.86
C ALA A 352 28.56 30.08 -3.84
N PRO A 353 28.72 29.91 -5.17
CA PRO A 353 27.60 29.99 -6.09
C PRO A 353 26.58 28.87 -5.86
N VAL A 354 27.01 27.64 -5.53
CA VAL A 354 26.10 26.51 -5.29
C VAL A 354 25.25 26.72 -4.04
N ARG A 355 25.83 27.22 -2.95
CA ARG A 355 25.10 27.57 -1.73
C ARG A 355 24.00 28.59 -1.99
N ARG A 356 24.29 29.62 -2.80
CA ARG A 356 23.26 30.59 -3.23
C ARG A 356 22.18 29.93 -4.06
N ILE A 357 22.53 29.03 -4.98
CA ILE A 357 21.58 28.29 -5.82
C ILE A 357 20.66 27.42 -4.96
N VAL A 358 21.20 26.68 -3.98
CA VAL A 358 20.41 25.84 -3.06
C VAL A 358 19.43 26.70 -2.26
N GLN A 359 19.89 27.84 -1.75
CA GLN A 359 19.05 28.79 -0.99
C GLN A 359 17.96 29.45 -1.86
N SER A 360 18.28 29.87 -3.08
CA SER A 360 17.33 30.53 -3.99
C SER A 360 16.46 29.57 -4.81
N GLY A 361 16.82 28.29 -4.83
CA GLY A 361 16.34 27.29 -5.76
C GLY A 361 17.01 27.35 -7.14
N ILE A 362 17.12 26.18 -7.78
CA ILE A 362 17.67 26.01 -9.13
C ILE A 362 16.69 26.59 -10.16
N GLN A 363 17.21 27.38 -11.11
CA GLN A 363 16.42 28.06 -12.15
C GLN A 363 16.81 27.66 -13.58
N LYS A 364 18.02 27.13 -13.78
CA LYS A 364 18.57 26.81 -15.10
C LYS A 364 19.26 25.44 -15.09
N LEU A 365 19.28 24.78 -16.24
CA LEU A 365 19.91 23.46 -16.41
C LEU A 365 21.42 23.47 -16.06
N GLY A 366 22.13 24.55 -16.35
CA GLY A 366 23.53 24.68 -15.95
C GLY A 366 23.74 24.72 -14.43
N GLN A 367 22.77 25.25 -13.67
CA GLN A 367 22.81 25.25 -12.21
C GLN A 367 22.52 23.86 -11.63
N LEU A 368 21.59 23.11 -12.25
CA LEU A 368 21.33 21.72 -11.90
C LEU A 368 22.61 20.89 -11.97
N ARG A 369 23.33 20.96 -13.10
CA ARG A 369 24.56 20.18 -13.31
C ARG A 369 25.69 20.54 -12.36
N LEU A 370 25.76 21.80 -11.92
CA LEU A 370 26.73 22.20 -10.89
C LEU A 370 26.42 21.54 -9.55
N CYS A 371 25.14 21.45 -9.16
CA CYS A 371 24.72 20.75 -7.95
C CYS A 371 24.99 19.24 -8.02
N GLU A 372 24.67 18.60 -9.15
CA GLU A 372 24.90 17.15 -9.37
C GLU A 372 26.40 16.79 -9.34
N ALA A 373 27.23 17.60 -10.00
CA ALA A 373 28.68 17.43 -9.99
C ALA A 373 29.25 17.53 -8.57
N LEU A 374 28.83 18.55 -7.81
CA LEU A 374 29.29 18.75 -6.44
C LEU A 374 28.83 17.62 -5.50
N PHE A 375 27.59 17.17 -5.61
CA PHE A 375 27.06 16.06 -4.81
C PHE A 375 27.92 14.80 -4.92
N SER A 376 28.50 14.57 -6.10
CA SER A 376 29.29 13.38 -6.43
C SER A 376 30.71 13.43 -5.83
N GLU A 377 31.17 14.58 -5.32
CA GLU A 377 32.50 14.74 -4.73
C GLU A 377 32.57 14.15 -3.32
N ALA A 378 33.62 13.39 -3.02
CA ALA A 378 33.80 12.69 -1.76
C ALA A 378 34.05 13.63 -0.56
N GLU A 379 34.50 14.85 -0.82
CA GLU A 379 34.81 15.85 0.21
C GLU A 379 33.55 16.52 0.79
N ILE A 380 32.39 16.37 0.15
CA ILE A 380 31.15 17.01 0.57
C ILE A 380 30.52 16.25 1.74
N SER A 381 30.04 17.00 2.73
CA SER A 381 29.37 16.44 3.90
C SER A 381 28.02 15.80 3.52
N ASP A 382 27.59 14.80 4.29
CA ASP A 382 26.30 14.16 4.04
C ASP A 382 25.14 15.13 4.28
N ALA A 383 25.24 16.03 5.26
CA ALA A 383 24.26 17.08 5.50
C ALA A 383 24.06 17.98 4.27
N PHE A 384 25.15 18.43 3.63
CA PHE A 384 25.04 19.26 2.44
C PHE A 384 24.62 18.46 1.20
N ARG A 385 24.98 17.18 1.10
CA ARG A 385 24.43 16.27 0.09
C ARG A 385 22.92 16.16 0.19
N GLN A 386 22.35 16.12 1.41
CA GLN A 386 20.90 16.14 1.60
C GLN A 386 20.27 17.44 1.07
N GLU A 387 20.85 18.60 1.39
CA GLU A 387 20.37 19.89 0.87
C GLU A 387 20.45 19.97 -0.67
N LEU A 388 21.52 19.45 -1.26
CA LEU A 388 21.69 19.36 -2.71
C LEU A 388 20.63 18.45 -3.35
N ALA A 389 20.43 17.26 -2.79
CA ALA A 389 19.43 16.31 -3.28
C ALA A 389 18.03 16.92 -3.22
N GLU A 390 17.68 17.61 -2.12
CA GLU A 390 16.40 18.29 -1.97
C GLU A 390 16.22 19.38 -3.03
N ALA A 391 17.23 20.22 -3.26
CA ALA A 391 17.19 21.25 -4.29
C ALA A 391 17.04 20.68 -5.71
N VAL A 392 17.76 19.60 -6.03
CA VAL A 392 17.67 18.89 -7.32
C VAL A 392 16.27 18.30 -7.51
N LEU A 393 15.74 17.58 -6.53
CA LEU A 393 14.41 16.99 -6.60
C LEU A 393 13.31 18.06 -6.72
N ARG A 394 13.41 19.17 -5.98
CA ARG A 394 12.51 20.33 -6.10
C ARG A 394 12.54 20.94 -7.51
N TYR A 395 13.67 20.92 -8.19
CA TYR A 395 13.78 21.38 -9.58
C TYR A 395 13.08 20.42 -10.55
N HIS A 396 13.35 19.12 -10.45
CA HIS A 396 12.67 18.10 -11.27
C HIS A 396 11.15 18.10 -11.07
N ALA A 397 10.68 18.35 -9.84
CA ALA A 397 9.25 18.50 -9.51
C ALA A 397 8.56 19.58 -10.34
N ARG A 398 9.25 20.69 -10.61
CA ARG A 398 8.73 21.86 -11.34
C ARG A 398 8.92 21.77 -12.85
N MET A 399 9.70 20.81 -13.35
CA MET A 399 9.97 20.65 -14.77
C MET A 399 8.73 20.24 -15.56
N LYS A 400 8.41 21.01 -16.60
CA LYS A 400 7.38 20.67 -17.57
C LYS A 400 7.83 19.51 -18.45
N HIS A 401 6.87 18.84 -19.08
CA HIS A 401 7.18 17.68 -19.95
C HIS A 401 8.15 18.03 -21.08
N SER A 402 8.04 19.21 -21.70
CA SER A 402 8.94 19.68 -22.76
C SER A 402 10.39 19.82 -22.31
N ASP A 403 10.60 20.20 -21.05
CA ASP A 403 11.93 20.54 -20.54
C ASP A 403 12.71 19.28 -20.14
N ARG A 404 12.01 18.16 -19.94
CA ARG A 404 12.61 16.85 -19.60
C ARG A 404 13.38 16.23 -20.76
N GLU A 405 13.01 16.56 -22.00
CA GLU A 405 13.73 16.12 -23.20
C GLU A 405 15.13 16.75 -23.31
N LEU A 406 15.37 17.85 -22.58
CA LEU A 406 16.67 18.54 -22.52
C LEU A 406 17.64 17.90 -21.53
N LEU A 407 17.16 16.97 -20.69
CA LEU A 407 18.00 16.27 -19.71
C LEU A 407 18.95 15.31 -20.42
N SER A 408 20.22 15.37 -20.03
CA SER A 408 21.24 14.45 -20.50
C SER A 408 21.12 13.08 -19.82
N GLU A 409 21.81 12.07 -20.35
CA GLU A 409 21.89 10.76 -19.69
C GLU A 409 22.56 10.86 -18.31
N GLN A 410 23.50 11.77 -18.12
CA GLN A 410 24.16 11.99 -16.83
C GLN A 410 23.15 12.50 -15.78
N ASP A 411 22.29 13.44 -16.18
CA ASP A 411 21.22 13.97 -15.32
C ASP A 411 20.27 12.83 -14.87
N ARG A 412 20.03 11.82 -15.73
CA ARG A 412 19.22 10.63 -15.41
C ARG A 412 19.96 9.61 -14.54
N VAL A 413 21.26 9.39 -14.77
CA VAL A 413 22.09 8.53 -13.93
C VAL A 413 22.09 9.06 -12.50
N PHE A 414 22.24 10.38 -12.32
CA PHE A 414 22.20 11.02 -11.00
C PHE A 414 20.96 10.62 -10.20
N LEU A 415 19.76 10.77 -10.79
CA LEU A 415 18.51 10.39 -10.12
C LEU A 415 18.42 8.89 -9.83
N ARG A 416 18.93 8.03 -10.72
CA ARG A 416 18.92 6.57 -10.49
C ARG A 416 19.81 6.16 -9.33
N GLU A 417 20.97 6.79 -9.21
CA GLU A 417 21.99 6.48 -8.21
C GLU A 417 21.80 7.24 -6.90
N LEU A 418 20.88 8.22 -6.86
CA LEU A 418 20.58 8.98 -5.65
C LEU A 418 20.20 8.03 -4.50
N PRO A 419 20.98 7.99 -3.41
CA PRO A 419 20.79 7.03 -2.34
C PRO A 419 19.56 7.40 -1.50
N PRO A 420 18.57 6.49 -1.36
CA PRO A 420 17.40 6.69 -0.51
C PRO A 420 17.67 7.09 0.94
N SER A 421 18.79 6.64 1.51
CA SER A 421 19.16 6.89 2.90
C SER A 421 19.43 8.37 3.20
N LEU A 422 19.68 9.19 2.19
CA LEU A 422 19.85 10.63 2.33
C LEU A 422 18.52 11.40 2.24
N LEU A 423 17.41 10.74 1.91
CA LEU A 423 16.15 11.41 1.61
C LEU A 423 15.18 11.29 2.78
N GLY A 424 14.50 12.41 3.07
CA GLY A 424 13.29 12.39 3.88
C GLY A 424 12.13 11.78 3.10
N ARG A 425 10.98 11.65 3.77
CA ARG A 425 9.79 10.98 3.21
C ARG A 425 9.25 11.70 1.96
N GLU A 426 9.21 13.03 1.98
CA GLU A 426 8.71 13.82 0.85
C GLU A 426 9.70 13.82 -0.31
N GLU A 427 11.00 13.90 -0.03
CA GLU A 427 12.06 13.83 -1.04
C GLU A 427 12.08 12.45 -1.70
N TYR A 428 11.91 11.39 -0.92
CA TYR A 428 11.80 10.03 -1.45
C TYR A 428 10.57 9.87 -2.36
N ALA A 429 9.42 10.43 -1.97
CA ALA A 429 8.23 10.48 -2.82
C ALA A 429 8.53 11.22 -4.13
N GLU A 430 9.24 12.35 -4.05
CA GLU A 430 9.55 13.16 -5.22
C GLU A 430 10.56 12.51 -6.16
N LEU A 431 11.51 11.74 -5.61
CA LEU A 431 12.39 10.88 -6.40
C LEU A 431 11.59 9.86 -7.20
N LEU A 432 10.66 9.13 -6.56
CA LEU A 432 9.78 8.19 -7.25
C LEU A 432 8.97 8.86 -8.35
N ARG A 433 8.32 10.00 -8.05
CA ARG A 433 7.56 10.77 -9.05
C ARG A 433 8.44 11.17 -10.23
N SER A 434 9.64 11.64 -9.96
CA SER A 434 10.59 12.09 -10.98
C SER A 434 11.07 10.93 -11.86
N LEU A 435 11.43 9.79 -11.28
CA LEU A 435 11.82 8.59 -12.03
C LEU A 435 10.68 8.09 -12.94
N ILE A 436 9.45 7.99 -12.42
CA ILE A 436 8.28 7.58 -13.21
C ILE A 436 8.05 8.57 -14.38
N ARG A 437 8.11 9.87 -14.11
CA ARG A 437 7.94 10.92 -15.11
C ARG A 437 9.02 10.92 -16.19
N LEU A 438 10.20 10.39 -15.91
CA LEU A 438 11.31 10.21 -16.85
C LEU A 438 11.33 8.84 -17.53
N GLN A 439 10.34 7.98 -17.24
CA GLN A 439 10.25 6.60 -17.72
C GLN A 439 11.38 5.67 -17.21
N GLU A 440 12.02 6.01 -16.10
CA GLU A 440 13.00 5.17 -15.40
C GLU A 440 12.27 4.18 -14.46
N LEU A 441 11.41 3.35 -15.05
CA LEU A 441 10.42 2.55 -14.32
C LEU A 441 11.02 1.38 -13.56
N GLU A 442 12.12 0.79 -14.04
CA GLU A 442 12.86 -0.27 -13.34
C GLU A 442 13.32 0.18 -11.95
N ARG A 443 13.97 1.35 -11.88
CA ARG A 443 14.47 1.90 -10.62
C ARG A 443 13.32 2.35 -9.73
N ALA A 444 12.31 3.00 -10.30
CA ALA A 444 11.11 3.39 -9.55
C ALA A 444 10.39 2.17 -8.92
N ALA A 445 10.32 1.04 -9.63
CA ALA A 445 9.69 -0.18 -9.16
C ALA A 445 10.47 -0.85 -8.03
N ALA A 446 11.81 -0.86 -8.11
CA ALA A 446 12.67 -1.34 -7.03
C ALA A 446 12.45 -0.51 -5.75
N LEU A 447 12.52 0.82 -5.87
CA LEU A 447 12.28 1.73 -4.75
C LEU A 447 10.87 1.57 -4.16
N TYR A 448 9.84 1.50 -4.98
CA TYR A 448 8.47 1.29 -4.49
C TYR A 448 8.29 -0.06 -3.75
N GLY A 449 9.06 -1.09 -4.12
CA GLY A 449 9.06 -2.39 -3.45
C GLY A 449 9.82 -2.42 -2.12
N GLU A 450 10.91 -1.65 -2.03
CA GLU A 450 11.80 -1.54 -0.86
C GLU A 450 11.32 -0.48 0.16
N GLY A 451 10.47 0.46 -0.28
CA GLY A 451 10.22 1.73 0.42
C GLY A 451 8.97 1.83 1.29
N GLN A 452 8.84 3.00 1.91
CA GLN A 452 7.76 3.41 2.83
C GLN A 452 6.38 3.44 2.12
N PRO A 453 5.25 3.37 2.83
CA PRO A 453 3.94 3.68 2.26
C PRO A 453 3.92 5.15 1.84
N LEU A 454 3.98 5.38 0.52
CA LEU A 454 3.99 6.70 -0.09
C LEU A 454 2.75 6.86 -0.96
N HIS A 455 2.10 8.01 -0.82
CA HIS A 455 0.98 8.35 -1.67
C HIS A 455 1.53 8.93 -2.99
N LEU A 456 1.45 8.10 -4.04
CA LEU A 456 1.66 8.53 -5.41
C LEU A 456 0.34 8.99 -6.00
N GLU A 457 0.38 10.02 -6.85
CA GLU A 457 -0.78 10.40 -7.64
C GLU A 457 -1.22 9.21 -8.50
N ARG A 458 -2.54 9.01 -8.60
CA ARG A 458 -3.15 7.86 -9.27
C ARG A 458 -2.52 7.55 -10.63
N ASP A 459 -2.32 8.56 -11.47
CA ASP A 459 -1.82 8.34 -12.84
C ASP A 459 -0.37 7.81 -12.86
N LEU A 460 0.49 8.23 -11.92
CA LEU A 460 1.85 7.74 -11.78
C LEU A 460 1.88 6.34 -11.16
N LEU A 461 1.04 6.11 -10.13
CA LEU A 461 0.86 4.79 -9.54
C LEU A 461 0.42 3.77 -10.59
N GLU A 462 -0.57 4.13 -11.42
CA GLU A 462 -1.03 3.27 -12.50
C GLU A 462 0.07 2.94 -13.52
N GLN A 463 0.92 3.92 -13.90
CA GLN A 463 2.06 3.66 -14.79
C GLN A 463 3.02 2.64 -14.19
N LEU A 464 3.37 2.82 -12.92
CA LEU A 464 4.27 1.92 -12.20
C LEU A 464 3.69 0.51 -12.08
N LEU A 465 2.41 0.41 -11.71
CA LEU A 465 1.72 -0.88 -11.57
C LEU A 465 1.59 -1.60 -12.92
N SER A 466 1.22 -0.89 -14.00
CA SER A 466 1.18 -1.47 -15.35
C SER A 466 2.54 -2.05 -15.75
N PHE A 467 3.64 -1.32 -15.49
CA PHE A 467 4.99 -1.80 -15.76
C PHE A 467 5.35 -3.05 -14.94
N ARG A 468 5.07 -3.04 -13.63
CA ARG A 468 5.35 -4.20 -12.76
C ARG A 468 4.54 -5.43 -13.14
N ILE A 469 3.28 -5.26 -13.55
CA ILE A 469 2.44 -6.36 -14.05
C ILE A 469 3.00 -6.91 -15.36
N ALA A 470 3.41 -6.05 -16.30
CA ALA A 470 4.02 -6.49 -17.56
C ALA A 470 5.29 -7.32 -17.32
N ARG A 471 6.19 -6.85 -16.44
CA ARG A 471 7.39 -7.60 -16.03
C ARG A 471 7.07 -8.94 -15.39
N LEU A 472 6.09 -8.97 -14.49
CA LEU A 472 5.63 -10.21 -13.86
C LEU A 472 5.11 -11.22 -14.90
N CYS A 473 4.40 -10.77 -15.93
CA CYS A 473 3.92 -11.62 -17.01
C CYS A 473 5.05 -12.12 -17.93
N GLU A 474 6.07 -11.29 -18.19
CA GLU A 474 7.28 -11.67 -18.95
C GLU A 474 8.11 -12.72 -18.19
N ASP A 475 8.36 -12.50 -16.91
CA ASP A 475 9.13 -13.40 -16.04
C ASP A 475 8.36 -14.69 -15.71
N GLY A 476 7.02 -14.60 -15.63
CA GLY A 476 6.11 -15.71 -15.33
C GLY A 476 6.13 -16.85 -16.36
N GLY A 477 6.63 -16.60 -17.58
CA GLY A 477 6.90 -17.65 -18.58
C GLY A 477 8.02 -18.63 -18.19
N ALA A 478 8.83 -18.31 -17.17
CA ALA A 478 9.95 -19.13 -16.71
C ALA A 478 9.74 -19.79 -15.33
N GLU A 479 8.76 -19.35 -14.53
CA GLU A 479 8.63 -19.74 -13.11
C GLU A 479 7.48 -20.70 -12.77
N GLU A 480 6.59 -21.01 -13.71
CA GLU A 480 5.43 -21.92 -13.51
C GLU A 480 5.84 -23.33 -13.04
N GLN A 481 7.13 -23.68 -13.07
CA GLN A 481 7.66 -24.98 -12.68
C GLN A 481 8.31 -25.05 -11.28
N SER A 482 8.48 -23.96 -10.52
CA SER A 482 9.27 -24.02 -9.26
C SER A 482 8.55 -23.77 -7.93
N GLY A 483 7.29 -23.33 -7.91
CA GLY A 483 6.51 -23.24 -6.66
C GLY A 483 7.17 -22.42 -5.54
N LYS A 484 8.09 -21.51 -5.86
CA LYS A 484 8.84 -20.73 -4.87
C LYS A 484 7.93 -19.71 -4.20
N ARG A 485 8.01 -19.65 -2.87
CA ARG A 485 7.27 -18.74 -1.98
C ARG A 485 7.40 -17.26 -2.37
N ALA A 486 8.56 -16.85 -2.89
CA ALA A 486 8.85 -15.47 -3.27
C ALA A 486 7.97 -14.93 -4.43
N GLY A 487 7.67 -15.75 -5.45
CA GLY A 487 6.82 -15.32 -6.58
C GLY A 487 5.37 -15.07 -6.15
N ARG A 488 4.83 -15.92 -5.27
CA ARG A 488 3.48 -15.72 -4.70
C ARG A 488 3.38 -14.46 -3.84
N GLU A 489 4.44 -14.17 -3.08
CA GLU A 489 4.53 -12.96 -2.25
C GLU A 489 4.54 -11.67 -3.09
N ALA A 490 5.22 -11.68 -4.23
CA ALA A 490 5.25 -10.55 -5.16
C ALA A 490 3.87 -10.29 -5.79
N VAL A 491 3.19 -11.34 -6.26
CA VAL A 491 1.84 -11.24 -6.84
C VAL A 491 0.83 -10.67 -5.84
N TYR A 492 0.86 -11.16 -4.60
CA TYR A 492 -0.08 -10.73 -3.56
C TYR A 492 0.11 -9.26 -3.17
N GLY A 493 1.36 -8.82 -2.96
CA GLY A 493 1.65 -7.42 -2.68
C GLY A 493 1.22 -6.49 -3.82
N LEU A 494 1.44 -6.92 -5.07
CA LEU A 494 1.00 -6.20 -6.26
C LEU A 494 -0.52 -6.14 -6.37
N CYS A 495 -1.24 -7.22 -6.02
CA CYS A 495 -2.71 -7.23 -5.98
C CYS A 495 -3.28 -6.18 -5.03
N LEU A 496 -2.71 -6.04 -3.82
CA LEU A 496 -3.19 -5.06 -2.85
C LEU A 496 -2.92 -3.63 -3.32
N ALA A 497 -1.74 -3.36 -3.89
CA ALA A 497 -1.41 -2.04 -4.47
C ALA A 497 -2.30 -1.70 -5.67
N THR A 498 -2.55 -2.65 -6.57
CA THR A 498 -3.45 -2.46 -7.71
C THR A 498 -4.91 -2.28 -7.26
N TYR A 499 -5.33 -2.96 -6.19
CA TYR A 499 -6.66 -2.77 -5.62
C TYR A 499 -6.84 -1.37 -5.02
N GLN A 500 -5.78 -0.79 -4.45
CA GLN A 500 -5.81 0.62 -4.01
C GLN A 500 -6.05 1.57 -5.18
N ALA A 501 -5.29 1.44 -6.29
CA ALA A 501 -5.52 2.24 -7.49
C ALA A 501 -6.95 2.06 -8.06
N PHE A 502 -7.49 0.83 -8.00
CA PHE A 502 -8.87 0.54 -8.38
C PHE A 502 -9.90 1.29 -7.51
N ARG A 503 -9.68 1.38 -6.19
CA ARG A 503 -10.54 2.13 -5.25
C ARG A 503 -10.47 3.64 -5.49
N GLU A 504 -9.32 4.15 -5.91
CA GLU A 504 -9.12 5.54 -6.34
C GLU A 504 -9.71 5.85 -7.74
N GLY A 505 -10.37 4.86 -8.35
CA GLY A 505 -11.16 5.03 -9.57
C GLY A 505 -10.43 4.66 -10.86
N SER A 506 -9.33 3.91 -10.79
CA SER A 506 -8.61 3.46 -11.98
C SER A 506 -9.51 2.71 -12.97
N ARG A 507 -9.34 3.02 -14.26
CA ARG A 507 -10.05 2.36 -15.38
C ARG A 507 -9.10 1.66 -16.36
N ARG A 508 -7.82 1.51 -16.00
CA ARG A 508 -6.84 0.86 -16.88
C ARG A 508 -7.17 -0.60 -17.06
N ARG A 509 -7.34 -1.03 -18.32
CA ARG A 509 -7.71 -2.39 -18.71
C ARG A 509 -6.79 -3.42 -18.06
N GLU A 510 -5.48 -3.28 -18.21
CA GLU A 510 -4.49 -4.20 -17.67
C GLU A 510 -4.55 -4.36 -16.14
N LEU A 511 -4.82 -3.28 -15.39
CA LEU A 511 -4.96 -3.35 -13.94
C LEU A 511 -6.24 -4.08 -13.52
N LEU A 512 -7.35 -3.84 -14.23
CA LEU A 512 -8.62 -4.53 -14.01
C LEU A 512 -8.46 -6.04 -14.29
N LEU A 513 -7.86 -6.41 -15.42
CA LEU A 513 -7.64 -7.81 -15.79
C LEU A 513 -6.74 -8.52 -14.78
N PHE A 514 -5.66 -7.87 -14.32
CA PHE A 514 -4.79 -8.42 -13.29
C PHE A 514 -5.53 -8.69 -11.97
N LEU A 515 -6.38 -7.75 -11.52
CA LEU A 515 -7.18 -7.94 -10.32
C LEU A 515 -8.22 -9.06 -10.48
N LEU A 516 -8.94 -9.09 -11.61
CA LEU A 516 -9.89 -10.16 -11.93
C LEU A 516 -9.22 -11.54 -11.91
N GLU A 517 -7.96 -11.62 -12.33
CA GLU A 517 -7.20 -12.86 -12.37
C GLU A 517 -6.64 -13.28 -11.00
N HIS A 518 -6.17 -12.36 -10.17
CA HIS A 518 -5.34 -12.72 -9.01
C HIS A 518 -5.88 -12.27 -7.63
N TYR A 519 -6.78 -11.28 -7.57
CA TYR A 519 -7.24 -10.73 -6.31
C TYR A 519 -8.18 -11.69 -5.56
N ASN A 520 -7.85 -12.00 -4.30
CA ASN A 520 -8.67 -12.81 -3.40
C ASN A 520 -8.79 -12.11 -2.04
N SER A 521 -10.01 -12.03 -1.50
CA SER A 521 -10.32 -11.33 -0.26
C SER A 521 -11.70 -11.78 0.26
N SER A 522 -12.40 -10.93 1.03
CA SER A 522 -13.79 -11.17 1.42
C SER A 522 -14.71 -11.22 0.20
N SER A 523 -15.82 -11.96 0.29
CA SER A 523 -16.80 -12.04 -0.80
C SER A 523 -17.32 -10.67 -1.18
N TRP A 524 -17.51 -9.77 -0.21
CA TRP A 524 -17.97 -8.41 -0.47
C TRP A 524 -16.98 -7.58 -1.30
N LEU A 525 -15.69 -7.60 -0.94
CA LEU A 525 -14.65 -6.86 -1.69
C LEU A 525 -14.47 -7.44 -3.10
N MET A 526 -14.52 -8.76 -3.24
CA MET A 526 -14.46 -9.43 -4.54
C MET A 526 -15.71 -9.15 -5.39
N TYR A 527 -16.89 -9.07 -4.77
CA TYR A 527 -18.14 -8.68 -5.42
C TYR A 527 -18.07 -7.24 -5.96
N GLU A 528 -17.60 -6.30 -5.13
CA GLU A 528 -17.40 -4.91 -5.54
C GLU A 528 -16.39 -4.81 -6.70
N LEU A 529 -15.28 -5.55 -6.61
CA LEU A 529 -14.28 -5.62 -7.68
C LEU A 529 -14.90 -6.17 -8.97
N LEU A 530 -15.61 -7.29 -8.90
CA LEU A 530 -16.21 -7.96 -10.05
C LEU A 530 -17.19 -7.06 -10.79
N THR A 531 -18.20 -6.55 -10.08
CA THR A 531 -19.29 -5.73 -10.63
C THR A 531 -18.74 -4.48 -11.29
N LYS A 532 -17.95 -3.68 -10.55
CA LYS A 532 -17.37 -2.44 -11.08
C LYS A 532 -16.36 -2.69 -12.21
N SER A 533 -15.59 -3.78 -12.17
CA SER A 533 -14.65 -4.09 -13.25
C SER A 533 -15.38 -4.48 -14.52
N ALA A 534 -16.43 -5.31 -14.42
CA ALA A 534 -17.29 -5.66 -15.56
C ALA A 534 -17.92 -4.40 -16.18
N GLU A 535 -18.50 -3.52 -15.35
CA GLU A 535 -19.05 -2.23 -15.81
C GLU A 535 -17.99 -1.35 -16.49
N ARG A 536 -16.81 -1.21 -15.90
CA ARG A 536 -15.70 -0.41 -16.45
C ARG A 536 -15.22 -0.97 -17.79
N LEU A 537 -15.07 -2.29 -17.92
CA LEU A 537 -14.66 -2.95 -19.16
C LEU A 537 -15.69 -2.74 -20.27
N CYS A 538 -16.98 -2.93 -19.97
CA CYS A 538 -18.07 -2.63 -20.91
C CYS A 538 -18.10 -1.15 -21.31
N ALA A 539 -17.89 -0.24 -20.36
CA ALA A 539 -17.85 1.20 -20.62
C ALA A 539 -16.70 1.63 -21.55
N LEU A 540 -15.52 0.98 -21.46
CA LEU A 540 -14.40 1.18 -22.40
C LEU A 540 -14.77 0.84 -23.85
N ARG A 541 -15.88 0.13 -24.07
CA ARG A 541 -16.41 -0.30 -25.38
C ARG A 541 -17.77 0.29 -25.69
N GLY A 542 -18.08 1.47 -25.17
CA GLY A 542 -19.33 2.17 -25.44
C GLY A 542 -20.55 1.57 -24.74
N GLY A 543 -20.34 0.85 -23.63
CA GLY A 543 -21.42 0.26 -22.82
C GLY A 543 -22.02 -1.00 -23.46
N CYS A 544 -21.20 -1.82 -24.12
CA CYS A 544 -21.67 -3.08 -24.69
C CYS A 544 -22.11 -4.08 -23.59
N ALA A 545 -22.87 -5.10 -23.98
CA ALA A 545 -23.19 -6.21 -23.08
C ALA A 545 -21.93 -7.00 -22.72
N LEU A 546 -21.89 -7.60 -21.52
CA LEU A 546 -20.76 -8.40 -21.05
C LEU A 546 -20.41 -9.54 -22.02
N SER A 547 -21.43 -10.19 -22.57
CA SER A 547 -21.28 -11.26 -23.56
C SER A 547 -20.62 -10.80 -24.88
N ALA A 548 -20.57 -9.50 -25.16
CA ALA A 548 -19.94 -8.91 -26.33
C ALA A 548 -18.49 -8.47 -26.11
N LEU A 549 -17.95 -8.59 -24.89
CA LEU A 549 -16.54 -8.30 -24.62
C LEU A 549 -15.59 -9.28 -25.35
N PRO A 550 -14.33 -8.90 -25.59
CA PRO A 550 -13.30 -9.81 -26.09
C PRO A 550 -13.16 -11.06 -25.19
N ALA A 551 -12.78 -12.19 -25.80
CA ALA A 551 -12.66 -13.47 -25.08
C ALA A 551 -11.79 -13.36 -23.81
N GLU A 552 -10.61 -12.74 -23.92
CA GLU A 552 -9.70 -12.53 -22.78
C GLU A 552 -10.36 -11.77 -21.60
N GLU A 553 -11.11 -10.71 -21.89
CA GLU A 553 -11.75 -9.89 -20.87
C GLU A 553 -12.94 -10.63 -20.24
N ARG A 554 -13.72 -11.35 -21.06
CA ARG A 554 -14.81 -12.21 -20.57
C ARG A 554 -14.27 -13.33 -19.69
N ASP A 555 -13.19 -13.98 -20.11
CA ASP A 555 -12.57 -15.08 -19.37
C ASP A 555 -12.05 -14.59 -18.00
N ALA A 556 -11.46 -13.40 -17.93
CA ALA A 556 -11.04 -12.81 -16.66
C ALA A 556 -12.22 -12.54 -15.72
N VAL A 557 -13.32 -11.96 -16.24
CA VAL A 557 -14.56 -11.77 -15.48
C VAL A 557 -15.12 -13.11 -15.01
N ASN A 558 -15.09 -14.13 -15.87
CA ASN A 558 -15.56 -15.46 -15.55
C ASN A 558 -14.75 -16.11 -14.42
N ARG A 559 -13.41 -16.04 -14.47
CA ARG A 559 -12.53 -16.59 -13.43
C ARG A 559 -12.76 -15.97 -12.06
N LEU A 560 -12.93 -14.64 -11.98
CA LEU A 560 -13.30 -14.02 -10.70
C LEU A 560 -14.70 -14.43 -10.25
N SER A 561 -15.66 -14.47 -11.17
CA SER A 561 -17.04 -14.87 -10.88
C SER A 561 -17.12 -16.30 -10.34
N GLU A 562 -16.37 -17.23 -10.93
CA GLU A 562 -16.29 -18.63 -10.49
C GLU A 562 -15.72 -18.73 -9.08
N ARG A 563 -14.57 -18.11 -8.82
CA ARG A 563 -13.94 -18.10 -7.49
C ARG A 563 -14.83 -17.47 -6.43
N LEU A 564 -15.45 -16.33 -6.76
CA LEU A 564 -16.35 -15.63 -5.86
C LEU A 564 -17.60 -16.46 -5.58
N LEU A 565 -18.26 -17.01 -6.60
CA LEU A 565 -19.45 -17.85 -6.42
C LEU A 565 -19.14 -19.09 -5.59
N ALA A 566 -17.99 -19.75 -5.86
CA ALA A 566 -17.52 -20.87 -5.07
C ALA A 566 -17.27 -20.47 -3.60
N GLN A 567 -16.67 -19.30 -3.37
CA GLN A 567 -16.47 -18.75 -2.04
C GLN A 567 -17.78 -18.48 -1.32
N MET A 568 -18.75 -17.81 -1.97
CA MET A 568 -20.05 -17.47 -1.39
C MET A 568 -20.84 -18.72 -1.01
N LEU A 569 -20.86 -19.73 -1.89
CA LEU A 569 -21.49 -21.03 -1.61
C LEU A 569 -20.79 -21.77 -0.45
N PHE A 570 -19.47 -21.58 -0.32
CA PHE A 570 -18.69 -22.18 0.75
C PHE A 570 -18.84 -21.46 2.09
N SER A 571 -18.84 -20.13 2.11
CA SER A 571 -19.00 -19.33 3.33
C SER A 571 -20.45 -19.20 3.77
N GLY A 572 -21.38 -19.46 2.85
CA GLY A 572 -22.81 -19.28 3.08
C GLY A 572 -23.27 -17.83 2.92
N MET A 573 -22.46 -16.97 2.29
CA MET A 573 -22.85 -15.60 1.94
C MET A 573 -23.90 -15.61 0.84
N GLU A 574 -24.98 -14.86 1.06
CA GLU A 574 -26.17 -14.89 0.20
C GLU A 574 -26.44 -13.57 -0.50
N GLU A 575 -26.01 -12.46 0.09
CA GLU A 575 -26.15 -11.12 -0.48
C GLU A 575 -25.34 -11.01 -1.78
N GLY A 576 -25.98 -10.56 -2.86
CA GLY A 576 -25.35 -10.38 -4.17
C GLY A 576 -25.11 -11.67 -4.97
N ILE A 577 -25.47 -12.86 -4.45
CA ILE A 577 -25.15 -14.14 -5.11
C ILE A 577 -25.81 -14.28 -6.49
N ASP A 578 -27.01 -13.74 -6.66
CA ASP A 578 -27.75 -13.79 -7.93
C ASP A 578 -27.08 -12.92 -9.01
N GLU A 579 -26.52 -11.78 -8.62
CA GLU A 579 -25.76 -10.90 -9.51
C GLU A 579 -24.45 -11.58 -9.94
N VAL A 580 -23.72 -12.19 -9.00
CA VAL A 580 -22.49 -12.95 -9.31
C VAL A 580 -22.79 -14.12 -10.23
N HIS A 581 -23.89 -14.85 -9.99
CA HIS A 581 -24.31 -15.94 -10.87
C HIS A 581 -24.66 -15.44 -12.27
N ARG A 582 -25.35 -14.30 -12.39
CA ARG A 582 -25.64 -13.69 -13.70
C ARG A 582 -24.36 -13.34 -14.46
N LEU A 583 -23.42 -12.65 -13.81
CA LEU A 583 -22.12 -12.29 -14.41
C LEU A 583 -21.31 -13.54 -14.79
N TYR A 584 -21.35 -14.59 -13.96
CA TYR A 584 -20.73 -15.88 -14.25
C TYR A 584 -21.30 -16.50 -15.54
N GLN A 585 -22.63 -16.52 -15.69
CA GLN A 585 -23.30 -17.07 -16.88
C GLN A 585 -23.03 -16.23 -18.15
N GLU A 586 -23.12 -14.90 -18.04
CA GLU A 586 -22.90 -13.99 -19.17
C GLU A 586 -21.45 -13.95 -19.67
N SER A 587 -20.49 -14.26 -18.79
CA SER A 587 -19.05 -14.31 -19.11
C SER A 587 -18.58 -15.66 -19.65
N GLY A 588 -19.46 -16.66 -19.77
CA GLY A 588 -19.18 -17.97 -20.38
C GLY A 588 -19.71 -19.15 -19.56
N GLY A 589 -19.76 -19.01 -18.23
CA GLY A 589 -20.20 -20.04 -17.31
C GLY A 589 -19.47 -21.38 -17.51
N GLY A 590 -20.16 -22.48 -17.18
CA GLY A 590 -19.81 -23.80 -17.72
C GLY A 590 -19.38 -24.85 -16.70
N GLU A 591 -19.18 -24.54 -15.42
CA GLU A 591 -18.90 -25.55 -14.39
C GLU A 591 -20.22 -26.15 -13.85
N PRO A 592 -20.57 -27.40 -14.20
CA PRO A 592 -21.87 -27.97 -13.84
C PRO A 592 -22.01 -28.19 -12.32
N LEU A 593 -20.88 -28.36 -11.63
CA LEU A 593 -20.84 -28.53 -10.18
C LEU A 593 -21.30 -27.26 -9.47
N LEU A 594 -20.77 -26.12 -9.89
CA LEU A 594 -21.06 -24.82 -9.30
C LEU A 594 -22.50 -24.40 -9.57
N GLU A 595 -22.98 -24.65 -10.78
CA GLU A 595 -24.36 -24.41 -11.19
C GLU A 595 -25.36 -25.19 -10.32
N LYS A 596 -25.13 -26.50 -10.15
CA LYS A 596 -25.97 -27.34 -9.28
C LYS A 596 -25.89 -26.91 -7.82
N ALA A 597 -24.71 -26.51 -7.33
CA ALA A 597 -24.55 -26.05 -5.96
C ALA A 597 -25.31 -24.73 -5.72
N PHE A 598 -25.26 -23.79 -6.67
CA PHE A 598 -26.03 -22.55 -6.65
C PHE A 598 -27.53 -22.83 -6.62
N LEU A 599 -28.04 -23.65 -7.54
CA LEU A 599 -29.45 -24.04 -7.59
C LEU A 599 -29.90 -24.71 -6.29
N THR A 600 -29.08 -25.59 -5.71
CA THR A 600 -29.38 -26.23 -4.42
C THR A 600 -29.44 -25.23 -3.29
N LYS A 601 -28.49 -24.30 -3.22
CA LYS A 601 -28.49 -23.24 -2.20
C LYS A 601 -29.74 -22.36 -2.32
N LYS A 602 -30.11 -21.93 -3.53
CA LYS A 602 -31.32 -21.13 -3.78
C LYS A 602 -32.60 -21.89 -3.47
N ALA A 603 -32.72 -23.15 -3.92
CA ALA A 603 -33.85 -24.01 -3.59
C ALA A 603 -33.99 -24.22 -2.07
N ALA A 604 -32.88 -24.38 -1.36
CA ALA A 604 -32.86 -24.48 0.09
C ALA A 604 -33.31 -23.18 0.79
N LEU A 605 -32.87 -22.02 0.30
CA LEU A 605 -33.32 -20.72 0.84
C LEU A 605 -34.82 -20.51 0.65
N TYR A 606 -35.33 -20.86 -0.52
CA TYR A 606 -36.76 -20.75 -0.81
C TYR A 606 -37.59 -21.75 0.01
N PHE A 607 -37.20 -23.03 0.00
CA PHE A 607 -38.02 -24.08 0.59
C PHE A 607 -37.85 -24.22 2.10
N LEU A 608 -36.62 -24.17 2.62
CA LEU A 608 -36.33 -24.38 4.05
C LEU A 608 -36.41 -23.09 4.86
N ARG A 609 -35.92 -21.97 4.31
CA ARG A 609 -35.83 -20.67 5.00
C ARG A 609 -36.94 -19.69 4.62
N GLU A 610 -37.84 -20.09 3.71
CA GLU A 610 -38.98 -19.30 3.24
C GLU A 610 -38.59 -17.90 2.73
N ARG A 611 -37.40 -17.79 2.13
CA ARG A 611 -36.96 -16.56 1.49
C ARG A 611 -37.50 -16.47 0.07
N GLU A 612 -38.05 -15.32 -0.27
CA GLU A 612 -38.48 -15.06 -1.64
C GLU A 612 -37.30 -15.11 -2.62
N THR A 613 -37.59 -15.45 -3.87
CA THR A 613 -36.60 -15.63 -4.91
C THR A 613 -37.15 -15.11 -6.23
N GLU A 614 -36.28 -14.62 -7.10
CA GLU A 614 -36.66 -14.11 -8.42
C GLU A 614 -37.26 -15.20 -9.33
N ARG A 615 -38.14 -14.79 -10.25
CA ARG A 615 -38.74 -15.70 -11.24
C ARG A 615 -37.70 -16.37 -12.15
N SER A 616 -36.60 -15.68 -12.44
CA SER A 616 -35.45 -16.17 -13.21
C SER A 616 -34.89 -17.49 -12.67
N PHE A 617 -34.80 -17.63 -11.35
CA PHE A 617 -34.37 -18.86 -10.69
C PHE A 617 -35.31 -20.04 -10.99
N PHE A 618 -36.63 -19.83 -10.92
CA PHE A 618 -37.60 -20.90 -11.22
C PHE A 618 -37.58 -21.27 -12.70
N THR A 619 -37.38 -20.33 -13.61
CA THR A 619 -37.20 -20.63 -15.03
C THR A 619 -35.98 -21.55 -15.26
N LEU A 620 -34.87 -21.24 -14.60
CA LEU A 620 -33.64 -22.04 -14.67
C LEU A 620 -33.82 -23.44 -14.05
N LEU A 621 -34.43 -23.51 -12.87
CA LEU A 621 -34.71 -24.76 -12.17
C LEU A 621 -35.65 -25.65 -12.97
N TYR A 622 -36.70 -25.08 -13.57
CA TYR A 622 -37.64 -25.80 -14.43
C TYR A 622 -36.92 -26.38 -15.65
N GLY A 623 -36.06 -25.60 -16.32
CA GLY A 623 -35.27 -26.09 -17.44
C GLY A 623 -34.38 -27.29 -17.09
N LEU A 624 -33.84 -27.35 -15.87
CA LEU A 624 -33.08 -28.51 -15.39
C LEU A 624 -33.98 -29.71 -15.12
N ILE A 625 -35.12 -29.50 -14.44
CA ILE A 625 -36.09 -30.56 -14.14
C ILE A 625 -36.63 -31.18 -15.42
N HIS A 626 -37.02 -30.34 -16.38
CA HIS A 626 -37.61 -30.76 -17.65
C HIS A 626 -36.62 -31.58 -18.50
N ARG A 627 -35.33 -31.24 -18.50
CA ARG A 627 -34.29 -31.99 -19.24
C ARG A 627 -33.98 -33.37 -18.66
N GLU A 628 -34.29 -33.61 -17.40
CA GLU A 628 -34.04 -34.91 -16.76
C GLU A 628 -35.27 -35.80 -16.90
N ASN A 629 -35.09 -36.94 -17.57
CA ASN A 629 -36.17 -37.90 -17.81
C ASN A 629 -36.52 -38.73 -16.56
N ILE A 630 -35.59 -38.86 -15.61
CA ILE A 630 -35.77 -39.68 -14.40
C ILE A 630 -35.74 -38.75 -13.19
N LYS A 631 -36.91 -38.31 -12.73
CA LYS A 631 -37.04 -37.29 -11.68
C LYS A 631 -36.43 -37.72 -10.34
N GLU A 632 -36.31 -39.01 -10.07
CA GLU A 632 -35.67 -39.59 -8.88
C GLU A 632 -34.16 -39.33 -8.83
N ARG A 633 -33.51 -39.04 -9.97
CA ARG A 633 -32.09 -38.67 -10.02
C ARG A 633 -31.84 -37.23 -9.59
N LEU A 634 -32.87 -36.40 -9.56
CA LEU A 634 -32.77 -35.01 -9.17
C LEU A 634 -32.70 -34.88 -7.64
N PRO A 635 -31.94 -33.90 -7.12
CA PRO A 635 -32.06 -33.47 -5.75
C PRO A 635 -33.51 -33.21 -5.33
N LEU A 636 -33.95 -33.83 -4.25
CA LEU A 636 -35.34 -33.69 -3.76
C LEU A 636 -35.71 -32.23 -3.48
N ILE A 637 -34.74 -31.43 -3.03
CA ILE A 637 -34.94 -30.00 -2.77
C ILE A 637 -35.38 -29.22 -4.02
N TYR A 638 -35.03 -29.68 -5.22
CA TYR A 638 -35.48 -29.08 -6.48
C TYR A 638 -36.97 -29.32 -6.70
N LEU A 639 -37.41 -30.57 -6.52
CA LEU A 639 -38.80 -30.96 -6.68
C LEU A 639 -39.68 -30.27 -5.63
N LEU A 640 -39.18 -30.18 -4.39
CA LEU A 640 -39.83 -29.48 -3.29
C LEU A 640 -39.97 -27.97 -3.56
N ALA A 641 -38.89 -27.31 -3.96
CA ALA A 641 -38.92 -25.89 -4.30
C ALA A 641 -39.84 -25.61 -5.49
N MET A 642 -39.74 -26.40 -6.56
CA MET A 642 -40.55 -26.22 -7.77
C MET A 642 -42.04 -26.48 -7.51
N SER A 643 -42.39 -27.58 -6.83
CA SER A 643 -43.79 -27.88 -6.49
C SER A 643 -44.39 -26.83 -5.55
N LYS A 644 -43.64 -26.33 -4.55
CA LYS A 644 -44.09 -25.22 -3.70
C LYS A 644 -44.34 -23.96 -4.52
N TYR A 645 -43.45 -23.62 -5.45
CA TYR A 645 -43.63 -22.47 -6.36
C TYR A 645 -44.85 -22.61 -7.27
N MET A 646 -45.03 -23.78 -7.90
CA MET A 646 -46.19 -24.08 -8.74
C MET A 646 -47.51 -24.03 -7.96
N SER A 647 -47.49 -24.42 -6.68
CA SER A 647 -48.67 -24.35 -5.81
C SER A 647 -49.16 -22.92 -5.54
N ALA A 648 -48.29 -21.92 -5.70
CA ALA A 648 -48.62 -20.51 -5.52
C ALA A 648 -49.09 -19.84 -6.83
N GLN A 649 -48.95 -20.49 -7.99
CA GLN A 649 -49.38 -19.94 -9.27
C GLN A 649 -50.91 -19.98 -9.42
N GLU A 650 -51.45 -19.06 -10.22
CA GLU A 650 -52.87 -19.06 -10.56
C GLU A 650 -53.21 -20.12 -11.63
N ARG A 651 -52.29 -20.33 -12.58
CA ARG A 651 -52.45 -21.24 -13.72
C ARG A 651 -51.12 -21.90 -14.05
N LEU A 652 -51.19 -23.13 -14.55
CA LEU A 652 -50.07 -23.88 -15.10
C LEU A 652 -50.39 -24.29 -16.55
N SER A 653 -49.38 -24.32 -17.41
CA SER A 653 -49.47 -24.89 -18.76
C SER A 653 -49.66 -26.41 -18.70
N ASP A 654 -50.08 -27.03 -19.81
CA ASP A 654 -50.26 -28.49 -19.84
C ASP A 654 -48.93 -29.25 -19.70
N GLU A 655 -47.84 -28.69 -20.20
CA GLU A 655 -46.48 -29.21 -19.98
C GLU A 655 -46.07 -29.11 -18.50
N GLU A 656 -46.33 -27.96 -17.86
CA GLU A 656 -46.02 -27.75 -16.44
C GLU A 656 -46.84 -28.70 -15.55
N LYS A 657 -48.09 -29.01 -15.91
CA LYS A 657 -48.92 -30.00 -15.20
C LYS A 657 -48.36 -31.41 -15.33
N LEU A 658 -47.86 -31.81 -16.50
CA LEU A 658 -47.26 -33.13 -16.71
C LEU A 658 -46.00 -33.28 -15.84
N GLU A 659 -45.12 -32.28 -15.89
CA GLU A 659 -43.91 -32.24 -15.05
C GLU A 659 -44.28 -32.26 -13.56
N LEU A 660 -45.27 -31.47 -13.15
CA LEU A 660 -45.77 -31.46 -11.78
C LEU A 660 -46.28 -32.84 -11.34
N GLN A 661 -46.99 -33.56 -12.20
CA GLN A 661 -47.46 -34.91 -11.90
C GLN A 661 -46.30 -35.87 -11.63
N GLU A 662 -45.26 -35.86 -12.47
CA GLU A 662 -44.09 -36.72 -12.28
C GLU A 662 -43.33 -36.37 -11.00
N MET A 663 -43.13 -35.06 -10.73
CA MET A 663 -42.54 -34.61 -9.47
C MET A 663 -43.35 -35.08 -8.26
N MET A 664 -44.67 -34.96 -8.31
CA MET A 664 -45.55 -35.37 -7.22
C MET A 664 -45.59 -36.88 -7.02
N ASN A 665 -45.40 -37.69 -8.06
CA ASN A 665 -45.27 -39.14 -7.91
C ASN A 665 -44.05 -39.48 -7.03
N VAL A 666 -42.89 -38.87 -7.31
CA VAL A 666 -41.66 -39.06 -6.51
C VAL A 666 -41.83 -38.57 -5.07
N LEU A 667 -42.41 -37.37 -4.89
CA LEU A 667 -42.59 -36.77 -3.57
C LEU A 667 -43.57 -37.59 -2.72
N THR A 668 -44.65 -38.09 -3.32
CA THR A 668 -45.64 -38.92 -2.62
C THR A 668 -45.07 -40.27 -2.22
N GLU A 669 -44.32 -40.94 -3.12
CA GLU A 669 -43.67 -42.22 -2.82
C GLU A 669 -42.70 -42.08 -1.63
N LYS A 670 -41.97 -40.97 -1.57
CA LYS A 670 -41.05 -40.65 -0.46
C LYS A 670 -41.73 -40.08 0.79
N ARG A 671 -43.05 -40.00 0.82
CA ARG A 671 -43.86 -39.42 1.91
C ARG A 671 -43.50 -37.95 2.24
N LEU A 672 -43.05 -37.21 1.24
CA LEU A 672 -42.69 -35.79 1.34
C LEU A 672 -43.90 -34.91 1.05
N ILE A 673 -44.86 -34.90 1.99
CA ILE A 673 -46.12 -34.17 1.88
C ILE A 673 -46.13 -33.00 2.87
N PHE A 674 -46.56 -31.83 2.40
CA PHE A 674 -46.55 -30.57 3.15
C PHE A 674 -47.91 -29.88 3.03
N ALA A 675 -48.13 -28.83 3.83
CA ALA A 675 -49.42 -28.12 3.81
C ALA A 675 -49.76 -27.49 2.46
N TYR A 676 -48.77 -27.08 1.67
CA TYR A 676 -49.01 -26.52 0.34
C TYR A 676 -49.44 -27.57 -0.69
N THR A 677 -49.18 -28.86 -0.45
CA THR A 677 -49.38 -29.94 -1.44
C THR A 677 -50.85 -30.07 -1.84
N GLU A 678 -51.77 -29.87 -0.90
CA GLU A 678 -53.22 -29.89 -1.16
C GLU A 678 -53.63 -28.92 -2.28
N ARG A 679 -53.01 -27.72 -2.31
CA ARG A 679 -53.30 -26.69 -3.32
C ARG A 679 -52.92 -27.10 -4.73
N LEU A 680 -52.10 -28.14 -4.91
CA LEU A 680 -51.73 -28.68 -6.22
C LEU A 680 -52.85 -29.53 -6.83
N GLY A 681 -53.81 -30.00 -6.02
CA GLY A 681 -54.96 -30.79 -6.47
C GLY A 681 -55.88 -30.04 -7.45
N ARG A 682 -55.76 -28.71 -7.56
CA ARG A 682 -56.46 -27.91 -8.58
C ARG A 682 -55.87 -28.06 -9.99
N PHE A 683 -54.64 -28.53 -10.09
CA PHE A 683 -53.89 -28.63 -11.36
C PHE A 683 -53.72 -30.06 -11.81
N ILE A 684 -53.50 -30.99 -10.87
CA ILE A 684 -53.22 -32.41 -11.15
C ILE A 684 -53.98 -33.32 -10.18
N PRO A 685 -54.29 -34.57 -10.58
CA PRO A 685 -54.87 -35.55 -9.67
C PRO A 685 -53.88 -35.94 -8.57
N LEU A 686 -54.35 -35.91 -7.32
CA LEU A 686 -53.58 -36.32 -6.15
C LEU A 686 -54.23 -37.51 -5.43
N PRO A 687 -53.45 -38.40 -4.78
CA PRO A 687 -54.00 -39.52 -4.03
C PRO A 687 -54.93 -39.08 -2.89
N ALA A 688 -55.95 -39.89 -2.61
CA ALA A 688 -56.89 -39.68 -1.49
C ALA A 688 -56.20 -39.58 -0.13
N SER A 689 -55.06 -40.28 0.06
CA SER A 689 -54.24 -40.19 1.28
C SER A 689 -53.67 -38.79 1.52
N VAL A 690 -53.62 -37.94 0.48
CA VAL A 690 -53.19 -36.54 0.54
C VAL A 690 -54.39 -35.60 0.61
N THR A 691 -55.38 -35.78 -0.28
CA THR A 691 -56.50 -34.84 -0.41
C THR A 691 -57.57 -34.94 0.67
N ASN A 692 -57.60 -36.03 1.44
CA ASN A 692 -58.54 -36.21 2.56
C ASN A 692 -57.97 -35.80 3.92
N ARG A 693 -56.78 -35.19 3.96
CA ARG A 693 -56.12 -34.79 5.20
C ARG A 693 -55.83 -33.30 5.18
N SER A 694 -55.96 -32.70 6.35
CA SER A 694 -55.52 -31.34 6.64
C SER A 694 -54.15 -31.42 7.32
N TYR A 695 -53.28 -30.43 7.10
CA TYR A 695 -51.88 -30.51 7.53
C TYR A 695 -51.54 -29.39 8.51
N ILE A 696 -51.01 -29.76 9.68
CA ILE A 696 -50.33 -28.84 10.58
C ILE A 696 -48.83 -28.93 10.27
N GLU A 697 -48.22 -27.81 9.90
CA GLU A 697 -46.79 -27.71 9.60
C GLU A 697 -46.09 -26.83 10.63
N TYR A 698 -44.92 -27.27 11.08
CA TYR A 698 -44.04 -26.54 11.98
C TYR A 698 -42.61 -26.57 11.47
N ARG A 699 -41.93 -25.43 11.55
CA ARG A 699 -40.52 -25.27 11.14
C ARG A 699 -39.68 -24.95 12.37
N SER A 700 -38.75 -25.83 12.69
CA SER A 700 -37.89 -25.69 13.87
C SER A 700 -36.63 -24.89 13.54
N ASP A 701 -36.33 -23.87 14.34
CA ASP A 701 -35.06 -23.11 14.23
C ASP A 701 -33.88 -23.83 14.91
N THR A 702 -34.16 -24.62 15.97
CA THR A 702 -33.16 -25.35 16.76
C THR A 702 -32.93 -26.77 16.26
N GLY A 703 -33.81 -27.27 15.39
CA GLY A 703 -33.83 -28.66 14.93
C GLY A 703 -34.43 -29.64 15.94
N GLU A 704 -34.77 -29.17 17.14
CA GLU A 704 -35.40 -29.96 18.21
C GLU A 704 -36.79 -30.45 17.76
N LYS A 705 -37.16 -31.64 18.23
CA LYS A 705 -38.49 -32.22 17.99
C LYS A 705 -39.51 -31.48 18.87
N PRO A 706 -40.51 -30.80 18.29
CA PRO A 706 -41.54 -30.12 19.07
C PRO A 706 -42.56 -31.12 19.64
N VAL A 707 -43.37 -30.66 20.58
CA VAL A 707 -44.57 -31.36 21.06
C VAL A 707 -45.81 -30.66 20.50
N LEU A 708 -46.69 -31.41 19.84
CA LEU A 708 -47.95 -30.90 19.31
C LEU A 708 -49.09 -31.28 20.24
N TYR A 709 -49.89 -30.29 20.61
CA TYR A 709 -51.17 -30.49 21.27
C TYR A 709 -52.28 -30.05 20.34
N VAL A 710 -53.23 -30.95 20.06
CA VAL A 710 -54.38 -30.72 19.17
C VAL A 710 -55.68 -30.93 19.92
N LYS A 711 -56.71 -30.18 19.51
CA LYS A 711 -58.10 -30.38 19.92
C LYS A 711 -59.02 -30.18 18.73
N ILE A 712 -59.88 -31.15 18.44
CA ILE A 712 -60.83 -31.12 17.31
C ILE A 712 -62.20 -30.63 17.81
N LEU A 713 -62.62 -29.46 17.36
CA LEU A 713 -63.93 -28.88 17.65
C LEU A 713 -64.99 -29.34 16.63
N PRO A 714 -66.27 -29.47 17.04
CA PRO A 714 -66.82 -29.14 18.36
C PRO A 714 -66.72 -30.25 19.42
N ASP A 715 -66.36 -31.47 19.03
CA ASP A 715 -66.54 -32.66 19.87
C ASP A 715 -65.55 -32.79 21.04
N GLU A 716 -64.33 -32.21 20.92
CA GLU A 716 -63.30 -32.31 21.96
C GLU A 716 -63.23 -31.05 22.85
N THR A 717 -63.17 -31.27 24.18
CA THR A 717 -63.03 -30.21 25.20
C THR A 717 -61.59 -29.90 25.57
N ASP A 718 -60.74 -30.93 25.63
CA ASP A 718 -59.36 -30.88 26.10
C ASP A 718 -58.34 -31.13 24.99
N PHE A 719 -57.14 -30.57 25.14
CA PHE A 719 -56.04 -30.83 24.22
C PHE A 719 -55.43 -32.21 24.46
N ARG A 720 -55.20 -32.96 23.39
CA ARG A 720 -54.43 -34.21 23.39
C ARG A 720 -53.08 -34.02 22.72
N GLU A 721 -52.08 -34.77 23.14
CA GLU A 721 -50.77 -34.81 22.49
C GLU A 721 -50.84 -35.63 21.21
N GLU A 722 -50.25 -35.12 20.12
CA GLU A 722 -50.15 -35.77 18.82
C GLU A 722 -48.69 -35.74 18.34
N GLU A 723 -48.31 -36.70 17.49
CA GLU A 723 -46.95 -36.76 16.95
C GLU A 723 -46.79 -35.84 15.73
N LEU A 724 -45.79 -34.95 15.80
CA LEU A 724 -45.25 -34.22 14.66
C LEU A 724 -44.12 -35.02 14.01
N GLU A 725 -44.37 -35.54 12.80
CA GLU A 725 -43.37 -36.32 12.06
C GLU A 725 -42.38 -35.40 11.34
N ARG A 726 -41.09 -35.74 11.41
CA ARG A 726 -40.04 -35.02 10.68
C ARG A 726 -40.06 -35.42 9.20
N VAL A 727 -40.75 -34.64 8.37
CA VAL A 727 -40.91 -34.93 6.92
C VAL A 727 -39.66 -34.58 6.13
N TYR A 728 -39.07 -33.40 6.36
CA TYR A 728 -37.86 -32.99 5.65
C TYR A 728 -37.04 -31.99 6.46
N GLN A 729 -35.78 -32.34 6.76
CA GLN A 729 -34.86 -31.53 7.56
C GLN A 729 -35.51 -30.98 8.83
N ASN A 730 -35.71 -29.67 8.98
CA ASN A 730 -36.28 -29.05 10.17
C ASN A 730 -37.80 -28.79 10.07
N ILE A 731 -38.46 -29.40 9.08
CA ILE A 731 -39.89 -29.27 8.83
C ILE A 731 -40.61 -30.51 9.37
N TYR A 732 -41.55 -30.26 10.27
CA TYR A 732 -42.39 -31.25 10.91
C TYR A 732 -43.83 -31.09 10.44
N VAL A 733 -44.51 -32.19 10.16
CA VAL A 733 -45.88 -32.18 9.66
C VAL A 733 -46.71 -33.21 10.40
N CYS A 734 -47.92 -32.82 10.79
CA CYS A 734 -48.94 -33.70 11.34
C CYS A 734 -50.16 -33.70 10.41
N PRO A 735 -50.45 -34.83 9.72
CA PRO A 735 -51.62 -34.95 8.88
C PRO A 735 -52.85 -35.37 9.71
N LEU A 736 -53.89 -34.55 9.72
CA LEU A 736 -55.15 -34.77 10.45
C LEU A 736 -56.29 -35.09 9.48
N LEU A 737 -57.15 -36.04 9.85
CA LEU A 737 -58.40 -36.29 9.13
C LEU A 737 -59.50 -35.45 9.79
N LEU A 738 -60.09 -34.49 9.06
CA LEU A 738 -61.07 -33.54 9.58
C LEU A 738 -62.33 -33.53 8.71
N PHE A 739 -63.44 -34.04 9.24
CA PHE A 739 -64.73 -34.09 8.57
C PHE A 739 -65.37 -32.71 8.43
N ALA A 740 -66.36 -32.61 7.53
CA ALA A 740 -67.08 -31.35 7.30
C ALA A 740 -67.61 -30.74 8.62
N GLY A 741 -67.28 -29.48 8.87
CA GLY A 741 -67.65 -28.77 10.11
C GLY A 741 -66.59 -28.86 11.23
N GLU A 742 -65.63 -29.79 11.14
CA GLU A 742 -64.58 -29.94 12.14
C GLU A 742 -63.46 -28.91 11.97
N GLN A 743 -62.90 -28.50 13.12
CA GLN A 743 -61.74 -27.61 13.19
C GLN A 743 -60.76 -28.08 14.25
N ALA A 744 -59.54 -28.39 13.84
CA ALA A 744 -58.43 -28.65 14.75
C ALA A 744 -57.85 -27.32 15.25
N VAL A 745 -57.93 -27.05 16.54
CA VAL A 745 -57.15 -26.01 17.23
C VAL A 745 -55.89 -26.65 17.78
N TYR A 746 -54.73 -26.02 17.57
CA TYR A 746 -53.45 -26.59 17.95
C TYR A 746 -52.53 -25.60 18.64
N LYS A 747 -51.65 -26.14 19.48
CA LYS A 747 -50.52 -25.43 20.09
C LYS A 747 -49.28 -26.31 20.02
N ILE A 748 -48.15 -25.72 19.68
CA ILE A 748 -46.85 -26.39 19.51
C ILE A 748 -45.91 -25.82 20.53
N CYS A 749 -45.31 -26.67 21.36
CA CYS A 749 -44.39 -26.27 22.43
C CYS A 749 -43.02 -26.92 22.23
N ARG A 750 -41.97 -26.28 22.76
CA ARG A 750 -40.68 -26.96 22.96
C ARG A 750 -40.80 -27.92 24.13
N ILE A 751 -39.96 -28.96 24.12
CA ILE A 751 -39.91 -29.94 25.21
C ILE A 751 -39.58 -29.22 26.52
N GLY A 752 -40.46 -29.35 27.52
CA GLY A 752 -40.29 -28.74 28.84
C GLY A 752 -40.71 -27.27 28.95
N GLU A 753 -41.23 -26.65 27.88
CA GLU A 753 -41.77 -25.30 27.91
C GLU A 753 -43.31 -25.32 27.90
N GLU A 754 -43.94 -24.50 28.75
CA GLU A 754 -45.41 -24.37 28.79
C GLU A 754 -45.94 -23.42 27.70
N PHE A 755 -45.14 -22.45 27.26
CA PHE A 755 -45.54 -21.45 26.28
C PHE A 755 -45.40 -21.98 24.84
N PRO A 756 -46.44 -21.85 24.01
CA PRO A 756 -46.38 -22.33 22.65
C PRO A 756 -45.49 -21.44 21.78
N VAL A 757 -44.62 -22.08 20.98
CA VAL A 757 -43.84 -21.44 19.92
C VAL A 757 -44.68 -21.16 18.67
N GLN A 758 -45.77 -21.92 18.48
CA GLN A 758 -46.77 -21.70 17.42
C GLN A 758 -48.13 -22.17 17.90
N GLN A 759 -49.19 -21.45 17.55
CA GLN A 759 -50.57 -21.85 17.81
C GLN A 759 -51.47 -21.41 16.65
N GLY A 760 -52.54 -22.14 16.39
CA GLY A 760 -53.44 -21.80 15.30
C GLY A 760 -54.60 -22.78 15.19
N SER A 761 -55.26 -22.76 14.04
CA SER A 761 -56.31 -23.72 13.74
C SER A 761 -56.35 -24.09 12.27
N VAL A 762 -56.70 -25.33 11.99
CA VAL A 762 -56.88 -25.88 10.65
C VAL A 762 -58.31 -26.41 10.55
N LYS A 763 -59.02 -26.08 9.47
CA LYS A 763 -60.38 -26.55 9.21
C LYS A 763 -60.35 -27.72 8.25
N SER A 764 -61.45 -28.49 8.21
CA SER A 764 -61.68 -29.48 7.16
C SER A 764 -61.44 -28.90 5.76
N VAL A 765 -60.73 -29.65 4.92
CA VAL A 765 -60.50 -29.32 3.52
C VAL A 765 -61.84 -29.14 2.78
N PRO A 766 -62.10 -27.99 2.12
CA PRO A 766 -63.24 -27.83 1.22
C PRO A 766 -63.14 -28.84 0.07
N GLU A 767 -64.26 -29.38 -0.42
CA GLU A 767 -64.24 -30.41 -1.45
C GLU A 767 -63.43 -30.00 -2.70
N PRO A 768 -62.34 -30.71 -3.05
CA PRO A 768 -61.55 -30.39 -4.23
C PRO A 768 -62.26 -30.82 -5.52
N VAL A 769 -62.04 -30.03 -6.59
CA VAL A 769 -62.69 -30.16 -7.92
C VAL A 769 -62.36 -31.48 -8.64
N SER A 770 -61.28 -32.16 -8.24
CA SER A 770 -60.81 -33.43 -8.84
C SER A 770 -60.81 -34.54 -7.80
N ARG A 771 -61.99 -35.10 -7.49
CA ARG A 771 -62.09 -36.41 -6.83
C ARG A 771 -62.49 -37.46 -7.84
N THR A 772 -61.89 -38.63 -7.74
CA THR A 772 -62.49 -39.87 -8.22
C THR A 772 -63.85 -40.01 -7.54
N GLU A 773 -64.93 -39.99 -8.32
CA GLU A 773 -66.29 -40.19 -7.81
C GLU A 773 -66.34 -41.43 -6.91
N GLY A 774 -66.78 -41.22 -5.66
CA GLY A 774 -67.15 -42.31 -4.76
C GLY A 774 -66.14 -42.69 -3.69
N ASP A 775 -65.15 -41.88 -3.30
CA ASP A 775 -64.32 -42.16 -2.11
C ASP A 775 -65.15 -42.19 -0.81
N SER A 776 -64.83 -43.10 0.12
CA SER A 776 -65.60 -43.34 1.35
C SER A 776 -65.59 -42.12 2.30
N TYR A 777 -64.51 -41.35 2.29
CA TYR A 777 -64.41 -40.10 3.04
C TYR A 777 -65.31 -39.00 2.48
N ALA A 778 -65.35 -38.86 1.14
CA ALA A 778 -66.25 -37.91 0.47
C ALA A 778 -67.72 -38.25 0.76
N LEU A 779 -68.08 -39.54 0.69
CA LEU A 779 -69.41 -40.03 1.06
C LEU A 779 -69.77 -39.68 2.51
N LEU A 780 -68.83 -39.80 3.47
CA LEU A 780 -69.09 -39.47 4.87
C LEU A 780 -69.29 -37.95 5.08
N ASN A 781 -68.51 -37.11 4.41
CA ASN A 781 -68.71 -35.66 4.49
C ASN A 781 -70.04 -35.22 3.86
N GLU A 782 -70.41 -35.81 2.72
CA GLU A 782 -71.69 -35.57 2.06
C GLU A 782 -72.87 -36.03 2.92
N LEU A 783 -72.75 -37.20 3.58
CA LEU A 783 -73.72 -37.68 4.56
C LEU A 783 -73.85 -36.72 5.75
N SER A 784 -72.74 -36.18 6.26
CA SER A 784 -72.75 -35.19 7.35
C SER A 784 -73.48 -33.91 6.92
N GLY A 785 -73.20 -33.40 5.72
CA GLY A 785 -73.88 -32.22 5.17
C GLY A 785 -75.38 -32.45 4.91
N LEU A 786 -75.77 -33.61 4.37
CA LEU A 786 -77.18 -33.97 4.16
C LEU A 786 -77.94 -34.16 5.48
N LEU A 787 -77.27 -34.67 6.52
CA LEU A 787 -77.81 -34.80 7.86
C LEU A 787 -78.08 -33.42 8.48
N GLU A 788 -77.15 -32.48 8.34
CA GLU A 788 -77.30 -31.09 8.80
C GLU A 788 -78.39 -30.33 8.03
N ALA A 789 -78.50 -30.56 6.71
CA ALA A 789 -79.52 -29.93 5.86
C ALA A 789 -80.94 -30.52 6.03
N GLY A 790 -81.06 -31.69 6.68
CA GLY A 790 -82.35 -32.35 6.94
C GLY A 790 -82.97 -33.06 5.72
N ASP A 791 -82.23 -33.27 4.63
CA ASP A 791 -82.74 -33.94 3.43
C ASP A 791 -82.77 -35.47 3.59
N CYS A 792 -83.86 -35.96 4.18
CA CYS A 792 -84.01 -37.37 4.54
C CYS A 792 -84.06 -38.34 3.35
N ARG A 793 -84.42 -37.88 2.13
CA ARG A 793 -84.50 -38.76 0.95
C ARG A 793 -83.12 -38.98 0.37
N GLU A 794 -82.41 -37.90 0.08
CA GLU A 794 -81.08 -37.94 -0.52
C GLU A 794 -80.06 -38.57 0.45
N LEU A 795 -80.19 -38.29 1.76
CA LEU A 795 -79.43 -38.94 2.82
C LEU A 795 -79.57 -40.47 2.78
N ARG A 796 -80.80 -40.99 2.66
CA ARG A 796 -81.06 -42.44 2.65
C ARG A 796 -80.41 -43.11 1.44
N ASP A 797 -80.52 -42.51 0.26
CA ASP A 797 -79.95 -43.05 -0.97
C ASP A 797 -78.41 -43.07 -0.90
N ARG A 798 -77.81 -42.02 -0.35
CA ARG A 798 -76.35 -41.94 -0.15
C ARG A 798 -75.84 -42.88 0.94
N MET A 799 -76.60 -43.08 2.03
CA MET A 799 -76.29 -44.06 3.06
C MET A 799 -76.25 -45.48 2.47
N LEU A 800 -77.24 -45.84 1.65
CA LEU A 800 -77.30 -47.14 0.96
C LEU A 800 -76.09 -47.36 0.05
N GLN A 801 -75.64 -46.31 -0.65
CA GLN A 801 -74.45 -46.36 -1.48
C GLN A 801 -73.18 -46.57 -0.65
N TYR A 802 -73.05 -45.88 0.47
CA TYR A 802 -71.95 -46.09 1.42
C TYR A 802 -71.93 -47.53 1.95
N THR A 803 -73.08 -48.07 2.40
CA THR A 803 -73.15 -49.43 2.94
C THR A 803 -72.81 -50.49 1.89
N ARG A 804 -73.30 -50.31 0.65
CA ARG A 804 -72.96 -51.19 -0.48
C ARG A 804 -71.46 -51.18 -0.76
N LYS A 805 -70.83 -50.01 -0.71
CA LYS A 805 -69.39 -49.85 -0.94
C LYS A 805 -68.57 -50.49 0.19
N GLU A 806 -68.95 -50.28 1.45
CA GLU A 806 -68.31 -50.90 2.61
C GLU A 806 -68.42 -52.43 2.57
N ALA A 807 -69.61 -52.95 2.23
CA ALA A 807 -69.82 -54.38 2.03
C ALA A 807 -68.93 -54.94 0.89
N MET A 808 -68.81 -54.20 -0.22
CA MET A 808 -67.95 -54.60 -1.34
C MET A 808 -66.45 -54.58 -0.96
N ILE A 809 -65.99 -53.58 -0.22
CA ILE A 809 -64.62 -53.51 0.31
C ILE A 809 -64.36 -54.70 1.23
N ARG A 810 -65.27 -55.00 2.17
CA ARG A 810 -65.15 -56.17 3.04
C ARG A 810 -65.05 -57.47 2.24
N VAL A 811 -65.84 -57.65 1.18
CA VAL A 811 -65.79 -58.86 0.34
C VAL A 811 -64.48 -58.95 -0.47
N LEU A 812 -64.00 -57.84 -1.03
CA LEU A 812 -62.78 -57.80 -1.85
C LEU A 812 -61.50 -58.01 -1.02
N PHE A 813 -61.48 -57.54 0.23
CA PHE A 813 -60.29 -57.60 1.09
C PHE A 813 -60.34 -58.69 2.17
N ALA A 814 -61.49 -59.37 2.40
CA ALA A 814 -61.60 -60.49 3.34
C ALA A 814 -60.87 -61.78 2.90
N ARG A 815 -60.24 -61.83 1.71
CA ARG A 815 -59.45 -62.98 1.24
C ARG A 815 -57.92 -62.81 1.36
N GLY A 816 -57.44 -61.75 2.00
CA GLY A 816 -56.01 -61.44 2.13
C GLY A 816 -55.26 -62.08 3.30
N ASP A 817 -55.96 -62.58 4.35
CA ASP A 817 -55.31 -63.13 5.55
C ASP A 817 -54.86 -64.61 5.39
N GLY A 818 -54.33 -64.95 4.22
CA GLY A 818 -53.83 -66.27 3.88
C GLY A 818 -52.48 -66.23 3.18
N LYS A 819 -51.41 -65.98 3.95
CA LYS A 819 -49.98 -66.08 3.60
C LYS A 819 -49.49 -65.30 2.37
N LEU A 820 -48.66 -64.29 2.63
CA LEU A 820 -47.36 -64.10 2.00
C LEU A 820 -46.45 -63.30 2.93
#